data_AF-A0A1F8NB44-F1
#
_entry.id   AF-A0A1F8NB44-F1
#
_cell.length_a   1.000
_cell.length_b   1.000
_cell.length_c   1.000
_cell.angle_alpha   90.00
_cell.angle_beta   90.00
_cell.angle_gamma   90.00
#
_symmetry.space_group_name_H-M   'P 1'
#
loop_
_entity.id
_entity.type
_entity.pdbx_description
1 polymer ?
#
loop_
_entity_poly.entity_id
_entity_poly.type
_entity_poly.pdbx_seq_one_letter_code
_entity_poly.pdbx_strand_id
1 'polypeptide(L)'
;MKKTSILALLVLLGQVVFPQGAAAQISQTDLILTPEAVDFGGVFIGTGSSPETVTITNNSAEDIYIRCLDITGPDADQFIIDGVSTDDPNLTPGASADVDIIFNPASLGDKTAYLRLLAGEPTRKWLVPLSGECIPDPDYEPDIAVSPVSVDFGDIDVGDSSLPVTITVTNDGNADLVLTSVDITGTGASQFDIASVQNPSPVFPPGFSSGGTVVFSPTATGQKTAFLRFFSNDPDENPVIVELRGRGVLDSGTPDIFVAPTEINFGQVLTGSTSAGKNVTVTNTGDADLVIGTLSITDARFTILAGDISGRTLTPGDAANITLTFSPAAAGAQSANLTIPSNDTDEDPATVTLTGTGESPAAPDIEVTPLLLDFGSTIRAGQTGAQRLVTIRNTGDAGLVIGDLTLAGTDPGDYFIFSDNASGGTLPPGGSALVYLRFAPVAPGMRTARLQVPSNDPDENPVNVTLSGAGYSPPGPGPNPDPTPTPTPTPTPTPSAEGTSTALYFTVDFLGNITRELADNDSRPVKKVTAPCPDDIHRLEVEAGTRAADNAGLTVTLLEIRETEASALPENVRLVGRAYEFKPSGTVFDKAINLTLGYDINELPDGVMSVGMAYYSPGLGWVYLEPEPGGLAELGKVTAPVNHFSVFAVLAKVAPAPGTEPPQEPAPTPLPEPAPGQASFNLYGLAISLSESRYFEGLTYVSRTGEEAVITVDVSNKGGQAGAYTVVLLLNGVERERKEVTLGPGETGKVSFNIAGNAPGRYQVAIGSLGGDFLSELWLNWWLIAGTVVLLGLIAWAVWYIIKRRKRQKAPAQ
;
A
#
# COMPACT_ATOMS: atom_id res chain seq x y z
N MET A 1 -55.10 -8.72 -7.40
CA MET A 1 -55.33 -8.62 -8.87
C MET A 1 -55.38 -10.06 -9.39
N LYS A 2 -56.37 -10.63 -10.08
CA LYS A 2 -57.59 -10.22 -10.77
C LYS A 2 -58.69 -11.26 -10.47
N LYS A 3 -59.95 -10.80 -10.46
CA LYS A 3 -61.20 -11.57 -10.40
C LYS A 3 -61.33 -12.56 -11.56
N THR A 4 -61.91 -13.73 -11.32
CA THR A 4 -63.20 -14.17 -11.92
C THR A 4 -63.72 -15.46 -11.31
N SER A 5 -64.92 -15.38 -10.71
CA SER A 5 -65.84 -16.49 -10.45
C SER A 5 -66.38 -17.06 -11.76
N ILE A 6 -66.67 -18.38 -11.78
CA ILE A 6 -67.48 -19.21 -12.71
C ILE A 6 -67.01 -20.66 -12.38
N LEU A 7 -67.77 -21.70 -12.05
CA LEU A 7 -69.12 -22.11 -12.44
C LEU A 7 -69.60 -23.19 -11.45
N ALA A 8 -70.83 -23.06 -10.94
CA ALA A 8 -71.60 -24.19 -10.44
C ALA A 8 -72.19 -24.93 -11.65
N LEU A 9 -71.73 -26.15 -11.96
CA LEU A 9 -72.47 -27.21 -12.66
C LEU A 9 -71.54 -28.43 -12.85
N LEU A 10 -71.76 -29.52 -12.11
CA LEU A 10 -71.80 -30.90 -12.62
C LEU A 10 -72.06 -31.86 -11.44
N VAL A 11 -73.33 -31.95 -11.04
CA VAL A 11 -73.86 -33.21 -10.53
C VAL A 11 -74.17 -34.03 -11.77
N LEU A 12 -73.29 -34.94 -12.17
CA LEU A 12 -73.66 -36.00 -13.09
C LEU A 12 -72.67 -37.18 -13.09
N LEU A 13 -73.19 -38.32 -12.60
CA LEU A 13 -72.87 -39.69 -13.00
C LEU A 13 -71.44 -40.20 -12.72
N GLY A 14 -71.28 -40.76 -11.52
CA GLY A 14 -70.32 -41.83 -11.22
C GLY A 14 -71.06 -43.03 -10.64
N GLN A 15 -72.08 -43.56 -11.32
CA GLN A 15 -72.52 -44.93 -11.02
C GLN A 15 -71.40 -45.85 -11.47
N VAL A 16 -70.70 -46.46 -10.50
CA VAL A 16 -69.86 -47.62 -10.76
C VAL A 16 -70.79 -48.73 -11.26
N VAL A 17 -70.79 -48.91 -12.58
CA VAL A 17 -71.43 -50.05 -13.23
C VAL A 17 -70.55 -51.26 -12.93
N PHE A 18 -71.00 -52.10 -12.00
CA PHE A 18 -70.49 -53.46 -11.91
C PHE A 18 -70.70 -54.15 -13.26
N PRO A 19 -69.72 -54.88 -13.83
CA PRO A 19 -70.03 -55.80 -14.89
C PRO A 19 -71.03 -56.82 -14.33
N GLN A 20 -72.24 -56.87 -14.87
CA GLN A 20 -73.13 -58.01 -14.73
C GLN A 20 -72.46 -59.23 -15.39
N GLY A 21 -71.51 -59.82 -14.69
CA GLY A 21 -71.21 -61.23 -14.83
C GLY A 21 -72.38 -61.97 -14.22
N ALA A 22 -73.06 -62.78 -15.03
CA ALA A 22 -74.21 -63.57 -14.63
C ALA A 22 -73.91 -64.39 -13.35
N ALA A 23 -74.37 -63.88 -12.21
CA ALA A 23 -74.64 -64.73 -11.06
C ALA A 23 -75.94 -65.47 -11.40
N ALA A 24 -75.79 -66.74 -11.77
CA ALA A 24 -76.92 -67.66 -11.74
C ALA A 24 -77.53 -67.60 -10.33
N GLN A 25 -78.75 -67.06 -10.21
CA GLN A 25 -79.58 -67.27 -9.04
C GLN A 25 -79.80 -68.78 -8.90
N ILE A 26 -79.12 -69.39 -7.93
CA ILE A 26 -79.53 -70.66 -7.36
C ILE A 26 -80.12 -70.30 -6.01
N SER A 27 -81.40 -70.61 -5.80
CA SER A 27 -82.06 -70.58 -4.49
C SER A 27 -81.18 -71.27 -3.45
N GLN A 28 -80.46 -70.51 -2.62
CA GLN A 28 -79.68 -71.03 -1.50
C GLN A 28 -80.46 -70.74 -0.22
N THR A 29 -81.27 -71.70 0.20
CA THR A 29 -82.14 -71.60 1.38
C THR A 29 -81.42 -71.93 2.69
N ASP A 30 -80.12 -72.21 2.66
CA ASP A 30 -79.41 -72.85 3.78
C ASP A 30 -78.69 -71.84 4.68
N LEU A 31 -77.98 -70.86 4.12
CA LEU A 31 -77.39 -69.72 4.86
C LEU A 31 -77.90 -68.41 4.28
N ILE A 32 -78.27 -67.49 5.16
CA ILE A 32 -78.63 -66.11 4.84
C ILE A 32 -77.57 -65.20 5.45
N LEU A 33 -76.94 -64.35 4.63
CA LEU A 33 -75.98 -63.34 5.08
C LEU A 33 -76.67 -61.97 4.96
N THR A 34 -76.69 -61.21 6.05
CA THR A 34 -77.35 -59.90 6.08
C THR A 34 -76.43 -58.87 6.74
N PRO A 35 -76.13 -57.74 6.09
CA PRO A 35 -76.55 -57.35 4.73
C PRO A 35 -75.85 -58.16 3.62
N GLU A 36 -76.39 -58.13 2.39
CA GLU A 36 -75.79 -58.84 1.23
C GLU A 36 -74.57 -58.13 0.63
N ALA A 37 -74.33 -56.87 1.01
CA ALA A 37 -73.14 -56.08 0.75
C ALA A 37 -72.94 -55.06 1.87
N VAL A 38 -71.69 -54.68 2.16
CA VAL A 38 -71.34 -53.66 3.15
C VAL A 38 -70.61 -52.52 2.44
N ASP A 39 -71.09 -51.30 2.62
CA ASP A 39 -70.42 -50.09 2.17
C ASP A 39 -70.06 -49.22 3.37
N PHE A 40 -68.76 -49.06 3.61
CA PHE A 40 -68.20 -48.29 4.72
C PHE A 40 -68.23 -46.78 4.45
N GLY A 41 -68.63 -46.36 3.24
CA GLY A 41 -68.63 -44.95 2.84
C GLY A 41 -67.23 -44.35 2.82
N GLY A 42 -67.14 -43.03 2.99
CA GLY A 42 -65.87 -42.30 3.04
C GLY A 42 -65.22 -42.42 4.42
N VAL A 43 -63.99 -42.95 4.47
CA VAL A 43 -63.17 -43.04 5.69
C VAL A 43 -61.85 -42.32 5.45
N PHE A 44 -61.42 -41.52 6.42
CA PHE A 44 -60.17 -40.75 6.33
C PHE A 44 -58.95 -41.68 6.34
N ILE A 45 -57.95 -41.35 5.54
CA ILE A 45 -56.70 -42.12 5.45
C ILE A 45 -56.06 -42.30 6.84
N GLY A 46 -55.63 -43.53 7.16
CA GLY A 46 -54.98 -43.83 8.44
C GLY A 46 -55.93 -43.89 9.65
N THR A 47 -57.25 -43.73 9.46
CA THR A 47 -58.28 -43.93 10.48
C THR A 47 -59.07 -45.21 10.19
N GLY A 48 -59.48 -45.94 11.24
CA GLY A 48 -60.38 -47.09 11.09
C GLY A 48 -61.85 -46.67 11.15
N SER A 49 -62.71 -47.30 10.34
CA SER A 49 -64.16 -47.16 10.45
C SER A 49 -64.68 -47.68 11.80
N SER A 50 -65.91 -47.33 12.16
CA SER A 50 -66.66 -48.16 13.11
C SER A 50 -66.87 -49.57 12.51
N PRO A 51 -66.95 -50.63 13.35
CA PRO A 51 -67.26 -51.96 12.85
C PRO A 51 -68.65 -52.01 12.22
N GLU A 52 -68.76 -52.66 11.06
CA GLU A 52 -70.01 -53.02 10.41
C GLU A 52 -70.23 -54.54 10.51
N THR A 53 -71.43 -54.94 10.88
CA THR A 53 -71.75 -56.33 11.22
C THR A 53 -72.43 -57.06 10.05
N VAL A 54 -71.89 -58.21 9.66
CA VAL A 54 -72.56 -59.18 8.77
C VAL A 54 -73.06 -60.36 9.59
N THR A 55 -74.38 -60.53 9.69
CA THR A 55 -75.02 -61.66 10.36
C THR A 55 -75.19 -62.83 9.41
N ILE A 56 -74.57 -63.96 9.74
CA ILE A 56 -74.70 -65.25 9.07
C ILE A 56 -75.75 -66.07 9.82
N THR A 57 -76.89 -66.38 9.19
CA THR A 57 -77.97 -67.17 9.81
C THR A 57 -78.15 -68.50 9.10
N ASN A 58 -78.16 -69.61 9.84
CA ASN A 58 -78.54 -70.92 9.32
C ASN A 58 -80.07 -71.02 9.20
N ASN A 59 -80.56 -71.02 7.96
CA ASN A 59 -81.96 -71.14 7.62
C ASN A 59 -82.33 -72.56 7.10
N SER A 60 -81.40 -73.51 7.19
CA SER A 60 -81.65 -74.92 6.89
C SER A 60 -82.18 -75.68 8.11
N ALA A 61 -82.59 -76.93 7.88
CA ALA A 61 -83.01 -77.85 8.95
C ALA A 61 -81.86 -78.68 9.54
N GLU A 62 -80.63 -78.50 9.06
CA GLU A 62 -79.43 -79.26 9.44
C GLU A 62 -78.33 -78.32 9.98
N ASP A 63 -77.37 -78.85 10.73
CA ASP A 63 -76.21 -78.07 11.18
C ASP A 63 -75.32 -77.70 9.97
N ILE A 64 -74.84 -76.46 9.93
CA ILE A 64 -73.94 -75.98 8.87
C ILE A 64 -72.57 -75.67 9.46
N TYR A 65 -71.56 -76.42 9.00
CA TYR A 65 -70.16 -76.21 9.39
C TYR A 65 -69.50 -75.12 8.52
N ILE A 66 -69.00 -74.08 9.18
CA ILE A 66 -68.17 -73.02 8.59
C ILE A 66 -66.75 -73.55 8.42
N ARG A 67 -66.31 -73.66 7.16
CA ARG A 67 -64.97 -74.17 6.80
C ARG A 67 -63.95 -73.06 6.65
N CYS A 68 -64.37 -71.89 6.21
CA CYS A 68 -63.50 -70.74 6.00
C CYS A 68 -64.33 -69.46 6.08
N LEU A 69 -63.83 -68.50 6.85
CA LEU A 69 -64.32 -67.13 6.92
C LEU A 69 -63.10 -66.22 6.82
N ASP A 70 -62.94 -65.55 5.68
CA ASP A 70 -61.83 -64.65 5.42
C ASP A 70 -62.22 -63.50 4.50
N ILE A 71 -61.36 -62.50 4.39
CA ILE A 71 -61.51 -61.40 3.44
C ILE A 71 -60.60 -61.67 2.25
N THR A 72 -61.15 -61.52 1.04
CA THR A 72 -60.44 -61.75 -0.22
C THR A 72 -60.77 -60.66 -1.24
N GLY A 73 -59.89 -60.42 -2.20
CA GLY A 73 -60.10 -59.38 -3.22
C GLY A 73 -58.88 -58.50 -3.40
N PRO A 74 -58.99 -57.44 -4.24
CA PRO A 74 -57.87 -56.56 -4.58
C PRO A 74 -57.35 -55.75 -3.39
N ASP A 75 -58.24 -55.29 -2.49
CA ASP A 75 -57.87 -54.44 -1.34
C ASP A 75 -58.14 -55.16 0.01
N ALA A 76 -58.03 -56.49 0.04
CA ALA A 76 -58.40 -57.31 1.19
C ALA A 76 -57.61 -56.98 2.48
N ASP A 77 -56.41 -56.44 2.35
CA ASP A 77 -55.55 -56.01 3.46
C ASP A 77 -56.03 -54.72 4.15
N GLN A 78 -57.00 -54.01 3.56
CA GLN A 78 -57.59 -52.78 4.11
C GLN A 78 -58.91 -53.05 4.85
N PHE A 79 -59.37 -54.30 4.93
CA PHE A 79 -60.53 -54.70 5.73
C PHE A 79 -60.12 -55.77 6.73
N ILE A 80 -60.65 -55.68 7.95
CA ILE A 80 -60.24 -56.52 9.08
C ILE A 80 -61.49 -57.14 9.69
N ILE A 81 -61.49 -58.46 9.89
CA ILE A 81 -62.49 -59.11 10.75
C ILE A 81 -62.08 -58.82 12.20
N ASP A 82 -62.83 -57.95 12.87
CA ASP A 82 -62.56 -57.49 14.23
C ASP A 82 -63.11 -58.48 15.27
N GLY A 83 -64.19 -59.18 14.95
CA GLY A 83 -64.77 -60.19 15.81
C GLY A 83 -65.78 -61.09 15.11
N VAL A 84 -66.01 -62.27 15.70
CA VAL A 84 -67.11 -63.17 15.34
C VAL A 84 -67.85 -63.54 16.62
N SER A 85 -69.17 -63.39 16.66
CA SER A 85 -69.97 -63.55 17.89
C SER A 85 -70.21 -65.01 18.31
N THR A 86 -69.61 -65.98 17.60
CA THR A 86 -69.63 -67.40 17.94
C THR A 86 -68.22 -67.98 17.94
N ASP A 87 -67.93 -68.81 18.94
CA ASP A 87 -66.75 -69.69 18.96
C ASP A 87 -67.04 -71.06 18.33
N ASP A 88 -68.31 -71.37 18.04
CA ASP A 88 -68.73 -72.65 17.45
C ASP A 88 -68.69 -72.56 15.91
N PRO A 89 -67.86 -73.37 15.24
CA PRO A 89 -67.82 -73.43 13.78
C PRO A 89 -69.05 -74.13 13.17
N ASN A 90 -69.93 -74.75 13.97
CA ASN A 90 -71.22 -75.30 13.53
C ASN A 90 -72.37 -74.35 13.90
N LEU A 91 -73.05 -73.82 12.89
CA LEU A 91 -74.33 -73.11 13.10
C LEU A 91 -75.46 -74.14 13.10
N THR A 92 -76.12 -74.34 14.24
CA THR A 92 -77.35 -75.16 14.33
C THR A 92 -78.53 -74.49 13.61
N PRO A 93 -79.60 -75.22 13.22
CA PRO A 93 -80.79 -74.64 12.61
C PRO A 93 -81.33 -73.42 13.35
N GLY A 94 -81.45 -72.28 12.67
CA GLY A 94 -81.93 -71.02 13.21
C GLY A 94 -80.91 -70.21 14.03
N ALA A 95 -79.69 -70.73 14.25
CA ALA A 95 -78.63 -69.97 14.91
C ALA A 95 -77.99 -68.95 13.95
N SER A 96 -77.47 -67.88 14.54
CA SER A 96 -76.79 -66.80 13.82
C SER A 96 -75.42 -66.52 14.43
N ALA A 97 -74.50 -66.05 13.59
CA ALA A 97 -73.20 -65.52 13.98
C ALA A 97 -73.00 -64.15 13.33
N ASP A 98 -72.59 -63.19 14.12
CA ASP A 98 -72.27 -61.84 13.68
C ASP A 98 -70.78 -61.76 13.40
N VAL A 99 -70.42 -61.18 12.27
CA VAL A 99 -69.03 -60.94 11.85
C VAL A 99 -68.85 -59.44 11.76
N ASP A 100 -68.08 -58.89 12.69
CA ASP A 100 -67.77 -57.46 12.72
C ASP A 100 -66.55 -57.19 11.84
N ILE A 101 -66.70 -56.24 10.91
CA ILE A 101 -65.68 -55.89 9.93
C ILE A 101 -65.35 -54.41 10.06
N ILE A 102 -64.07 -54.07 10.10
CA ILE A 102 -63.57 -52.69 10.08
C ILE A 102 -62.88 -52.42 8.75
N PHE A 103 -63.11 -51.25 8.16
CA PHE A 103 -62.35 -50.73 7.04
C PHE A 103 -61.24 -49.78 7.55
N ASN A 104 -59.98 -50.11 7.26
CA ASN A 104 -58.80 -49.35 7.67
C ASN A 104 -57.95 -49.01 6.42
N PRO A 105 -58.29 -47.93 5.69
CA PRO A 105 -57.64 -47.63 4.43
C PRO A 105 -56.24 -47.01 4.59
N ALA A 106 -55.30 -47.49 3.77
CA ALA A 106 -53.91 -47.03 3.73
C ALA A 106 -53.55 -46.21 2.48
N SER A 107 -54.47 -46.04 1.53
CA SER A 107 -54.25 -45.26 0.30
C SER A 107 -55.55 -44.68 -0.23
N LEU A 108 -55.50 -43.48 -0.81
CA LEU A 108 -56.68 -42.76 -1.30
C LEU A 108 -57.45 -43.51 -2.40
N GLY A 109 -58.74 -43.19 -2.52
CA GLY A 109 -59.67 -43.70 -3.53
C GLY A 109 -60.43 -44.96 -3.11
N ASP A 110 -61.29 -45.43 -4.02
CA ASP A 110 -62.17 -46.58 -3.80
C ASP A 110 -61.40 -47.87 -3.49
N LYS A 111 -61.87 -48.62 -2.50
CA LYS A 111 -61.37 -49.93 -2.09
C LYS A 111 -62.48 -50.96 -2.17
N THR A 112 -62.16 -52.13 -2.69
CA THR A 112 -63.12 -53.24 -2.79
C THR A 112 -62.53 -54.56 -2.33
N ALA A 113 -63.34 -55.32 -1.60
CA ALA A 113 -63.02 -56.68 -1.18
C ALA A 113 -64.30 -57.51 -1.10
N TYR A 114 -64.17 -58.76 -0.66
CA TYR A 114 -65.27 -59.65 -0.38
C TYR A 114 -65.02 -60.38 0.94
N LEU A 115 -65.99 -60.33 1.85
CA LEU A 115 -66.08 -61.33 2.91
C LEU A 115 -66.47 -62.65 2.26
N ARG A 116 -65.61 -63.65 2.38
CA ARG A 116 -65.79 -64.97 1.79
C ARG A 116 -66.10 -65.98 2.88
N LEU A 117 -67.22 -66.66 2.69
CA LEU A 117 -67.65 -67.76 3.55
C LEU A 117 -67.70 -69.05 2.72
N LEU A 118 -67.02 -70.10 3.19
CA LEU A 118 -67.15 -71.46 2.68
C LEU A 118 -67.79 -72.33 3.75
N ALA A 119 -68.93 -72.96 3.46
CA ALA A 119 -69.67 -73.74 4.46
C ALA A 119 -70.48 -74.91 3.86
N GLY A 120 -70.79 -75.90 4.71
CA GLY A 120 -71.65 -77.05 4.39
C GLY A 120 -70.99 -78.21 3.64
N GLU A 121 -71.79 -79.25 3.36
CA GLU A 121 -71.43 -80.45 2.59
C GLU A 121 -72.51 -80.77 1.51
N PRO A 122 -72.19 -80.66 0.20
CA PRO A 122 -70.92 -80.24 -0.35
C PRO A 122 -70.62 -78.77 -0.03
N THR A 123 -69.34 -78.42 0.10
CA THR A 123 -68.92 -77.04 0.42
C THR A 123 -69.40 -76.05 -0.63
N ARG A 124 -70.12 -75.03 -0.17
CA ARG A 124 -70.61 -73.93 -0.98
C ARG A 124 -69.91 -72.63 -0.59
N LYS A 125 -69.94 -71.66 -1.49
CA LYS A 125 -69.27 -70.36 -1.36
C LYS A 125 -70.29 -69.25 -1.36
N TRP A 126 -70.18 -68.37 -0.37
CA TRP A 126 -70.86 -67.08 -0.28
C TRP A 126 -69.82 -65.96 -0.32
N LEU A 127 -70.19 -64.86 -0.96
CA LEU A 127 -69.38 -63.64 -1.04
C LEU A 127 -70.28 -62.46 -0.69
N VAL A 128 -69.89 -61.68 0.30
CA VAL A 128 -70.49 -60.38 0.61
C VAL A 128 -69.51 -59.32 0.13
N PRO A 129 -69.86 -58.52 -0.90
CA PRO A 129 -69.01 -57.42 -1.34
C PRO A 129 -68.80 -56.40 -0.22
N LEU A 130 -67.57 -55.94 -0.07
CA LEU A 130 -67.15 -54.88 0.82
C LEU A 130 -66.66 -53.71 -0.04
N SER A 131 -67.15 -52.50 0.21
CA SER A 131 -66.67 -51.28 -0.43
C SER A 131 -66.42 -50.17 0.58
N GLY A 132 -65.50 -49.26 0.28
CA GLY A 132 -65.31 -48.01 1.00
C GLY A 132 -64.44 -47.07 0.19
N GLU A 133 -64.57 -45.76 0.39
CA GLU A 133 -63.72 -44.75 -0.24
C GLU A 133 -62.73 -44.22 0.80
N CYS A 134 -61.43 -44.35 0.52
CA CYS A 134 -60.43 -43.64 1.31
C CYS A 134 -60.37 -42.19 0.88
N ILE A 135 -60.92 -41.30 1.70
CA ILE A 135 -60.97 -39.86 1.43
C ILE A 135 -59.82 -39.13 2.14
N PRO A 136 -59.32 -38.02 1.59
CA PRO A 136 -58.34 -37.17 2.28
C PRO A 136 -58.95 -36.65 3.59
N ASP A 137 -58.19 -36.75 4.68
CA ASP A 137 -58.53 -36.01 5.89
C ASP A 137 -58.13 -34.54 5.68
N PRO A 138 -59.05 -33.56 5.83
CA PRO A 138 -58.67 -32.15 5.81
C PRO A 138 -57.65 -31.81 6.90
N ASP A 139 -57.52 -32.63 7.95
CA ASP A 139 -56.54 -32.45 9.02
C ASP A 139 -55.28 -33.32 8.79
N TYR A 140 -55.13 -34.05 7.67
CA TYR A 140 -53.92 -34.83 7.32
C TYR A 140 -52.89 -33.97 6.60
N GLU A 141 -52.18 -33.15 7.36
CA GLU A 141 -51.20 -32.19 6.85
C GLU A 141 -49.87 -32.28 7.63
N PRO A 142 -48.72 -32.03 6.97
CA PRO A 142 -47.45 -31.88 7.67
C PRO A 142 -47.41 -30.53 8.39
N ASP A 143 -46.81 -30.47 9.59
CA ASP A 143 -46.70 -29.26 10.40
C ASP A 143 -45.26 -29.14 10.95
N ILE A 144 -44.54 -28.09 10.53
CA ILE A 144 -43.13 -27.86 10.87
C ILE A 144 -42.96 -26.97 12.11
N ALA A 145 -42.36 -27.54 13.15
CA ALA A 145 -41.94 -26.77 14.32
C ALA A 145 -40.42 -26.63 14.38
N VAL A 146 -39.92 -25.42 14.69
CA VAL A 146 -38.50 -25.15 14.91
C VAL A 146 -38.25 -24.60 16.31
N SER A 147 -37.18 -25.06 16.96
CA SER A 147 -36.78 -24.59 18.29
C SER A 147 -35.27 -24.46 18.42
N PRO A 148 -34.74 -23.32 18.89
CA PRO A 148 -35.47 -22.07 19.17
C PRO A 148 -35.85 -21.29 17.89
N VAL A 149 -36.89 -20.44 17.96
CA VAL A 149 -37.32 -19.54 16.86
C VAL A 149 -36.43 -18.30 16.70
N SER A 150 -35.53 -18.04 17.66
CA SER A 150 -34.50 -17.01 17.55
C SER A 150 -33.24 -17.43 18.31
N VAL A 151 -32.07 -17.12 17.75
CA VAL A 151 -30.76 -17.33 18.38
C VAL A 151 -30.02 -16.01 18.49
N ASP A 152 -29.48 -15.76 19.69
CA ASP A 152 -28.54 -14.68 19.96
C ASP A 152 -27.18 -15.28 20.31
N PHE A 153 -26.19 -15.03 19.47
CA PHE A 153 -24.82 -15.49 19.66
C PHE A 153 -24.02 -14.57 20.61
N GLY A 154 -24.59 -13.45 21.04
CA GLY A 154 -23.92 -12.47 21.89
C GLY A 154 -22.81 -11.71 21.18
N ASP A 155 -21.85 -11.22 21.95
CA ASP A 155 -20.66 -10.53 21.47
C ASP A 155 -19.59 -11.57 21.13
N ILE A 156 -19.11 -11.55 19.89
CA ILE A 156 -18.04 -12.42 19.37
C ILE A 156 -16.98 -11.52 18.71
N ASP A 157 -15.71 -11.81 18.97
CA ASP A 157 -14.60 -11.02 18.45
C ASP A 157 -14.50 -11.15 16.92
N VAL A 158 -14.19 -10.05 16.25
CA VAL A 158 -14.05 -10.03 14.78
C VAL A 158 -12.91 -10.94 14.35
N GLY A 159 -13.21 -11.92 13.49
CA GLY A 159 -12.27 -12.94 13.03
C GLY A 159 -12.44 -14.30 13.72
N ASP A 160 -13.11 -14.33 14.87
CA ASP A 160 -13.42 -15.55 15.61
C ASP A 160 -14.77 -16.15 15.22
N SER A 161 -15.07 -17.34 15.75
CA SER A 161 -16.34 -18.04 15.54
C SER A 161 -16.97 -18.45 16.86
N SER A 162 -18.27 -18.26 16.98
CA SER A 162 -19.05 -18.68 18.14
C SER A 162 -18.99 -20.19 18.35
N LEU A 163 -19.33 -20.63 19.56
CA LEU A 163 -19.73 -22.03 19.76
C LEU A 163 -20.97 -22.34 18.89
N PRO A 164 -21.09 -23.56 18.32
CA PRO A 164 -22.27 -23.94 17.54
C PRO A 164 -23.52 -24.00 18.41
N VAL A 165 -24.62 -23.41 17.93
CA VAL A 165 -25.94 -23.48 18.56
C VAL A 165 -26.83 -24.44 17.79
N THR A 166 -27.44 -25.39 18.48
CA THR A 166 -28.35 -26.38 17.87
C THR A 166 -29.75 -25.79 17.65
N ILE A 167 -30.25 -25.92 16.43
CA ILE A 167 -31.64 -25.72 16.03
C ILE A 167 -32.27 -27.10 15.79
N THR A 168 -33.40 -27.36 16.42
CA THR A 168 -34.18 -28.59 16.23
C THR A 168 -35.37 -28.30 15.33
N VAL A 169 -35.58 -29.14 14.32
CA VAL A 169 -36.75 -29.17 13.45
C VAL A 169 -37.57 -30.42 13.81
N THR A 170 -38.87 -30.27 14.00
CA THR A 170 -39.81 -31.35 14.34
C THR A 170 -40.98 -31.33 13.38
N ASN A 171 -41.48 -32.50 13.01
CA ASN A 171 -42.80 -32.62 12.38
C ASN A 171 -43.85 -32.89 13.47
N ASP A 172 -44.64 -31.88 13.81
CA ASP A 172 -45.72 -31.98 14.80
C ASP A 172 -47.06 -32.39 14.15
N GLY A 173 -47.09 -32.49 12.81
CA GLY A 173 -48.24 -32.91 12.03
C GLY A 173 -48.43 -34.42 12.01
N ASN A 174 -49.46 -34.87 11.27
CA ASN A 174 -49.83 -36.28 11.12
C ASN A 174 -49.53 -36.85 9.73
N ALA A 175 -49.01 -36.04 8.79
CA ALA A 175 -48.47 -36.46 7.50
C ALA A 175 -46.94 -36.29 7.43
N ASP A 176 -46.29 -36.90 6.44
CA ASP A 176 -44.84 -36.77 6.23
C ASP A 176 -44.44 -35.33 5.83
N LEU A 177 -43.59 -34.70 6.64
CA LEU A 177 -42.97 -33.40 6.36
C LEU A 177 -41.72 -33.61 5.50
N VAL A 178 -41.61 -32.88 4.39
CA VAL A 178 -40.49 -32.94 3.44
C VAL A 178 -39.79 -31.60 3.38
N LEU A 179 -38.55 -31.53 3.88
CA LEU A 179 -37.68 -30.37 3.74
C LEU A 179 -37.08 -30.32 2.32
N THR A 180 -37.33 -29.22 1.63
CA THR A 180 -36.88 -29.01 0.24
C THR A 180 -35.56 -28.25 0.16
N SER A 181 -35.36 -27.22 1.00
CA SER A 181 -34.11 -26.48 1.11
C SER A 181 -34.00 -25.73 2.42
N VAL A 182 -32.77 -25.44 2.83
CA VAL A 182 -32.46 -24.56 3.96
C VAL A 182 -31.48 -23.50 3.49
N ASP A 183 -31.75 -22.24 3.79
CA ASP A 183 -30.85 -21.14 3.47
C ASP A 183 -30.77 -20.08 4.57
N ILE A 184 -29.71 -19.27 4.51
CA ILE A 184 -29.52 -18.11 5.38
C ILE A 184 -29.58 -16.86 4.49
N THR A 185 -30.42 -15.90 4.88
CA THR A 185 -30.60 -14.63 4.15
C THR A 185 -30.53 -13.43 5.07
N GLY A 186 -30.49 -12.22 4.50
CA GLY A 186 -30.35 -10.97 5.23
C GLY A 186 -28.98 -10.32 5.07
N THR A 187 -28.83 -9.11 5.63
CA THR A 187 -27.63 -8.28 5.45
C THR A 187 -26.39 -8.85 6.16
N GLY A 188 -26.58 -9.63 7.24
CA GLY A 188 -25.50 -10.32 7.95
C GLY A 188 -25.29 -11.77 7.52
N ALA A 189 -26.01 -12.28 6.51
CA ALA A 189 -26.08 -13.71 6.20
C ALA A 189 -24.71 -14.38 5.99
N SER A 190 -23.76 -13.67 5.35
CA SER A 190 -22.42 -14.21 5.09
C SER A 190 -21.57 -14.44 6.34
N GLN A 191 -22.05 -14.04 7.51
CA GLN A 191 -21.36 -14.19 8.81
C GLN A 191 -22.01 -15.28 9.67
N PHE A 192 -23.02 -15.97 9.15
CA PHE A 192 -23.62 -17.14 9.80
C PHE A 192 -23.47 -18.34 8.88
N ASP A 193 -23.17 -19.51 9.46
CA ASP A 193 -22.99 -20.74 8.68
C ASP A 193 -23.67 -21.93 9.34
N ILE A 194 -24.11 -22.89 8.52
CA ILE A 194 -24.71 -24.15 8.98
C ILE A 194 -23.58 -25.16 9.15
N ALA A 195 -23.05 -25.24 10.37
CA ALA A 195 -21.87 -26.04 10.70
C ALA A 195 -22.11 -27.56 10.61
N SER A 196 -23.33 -28.04 10.86
CA SER A 196 -23.65 -29.46 10.70
C SER A 196 -25.15 -29.72 10.54
N VAL A 197 -25.49 -30.82 9.86
CA VAL A 197 -26.84 -31.37 9.75
C VAL A 197 -26.79 -32.82 10.23
N GLN A 198 -27.54 -33.17 11.28
CA GLN A 198 -27.45 -34.49 11.92
C GLN A 198 -28.25 -35.59 11.20
N ASN A 199 -29.06 -35.25 10.19
CA ASN A 199 -29.79 -36.24 9.38
C ASN A 199 -29.91 -35.81 7.90
N PRO A 200 -29.40 -36.60 6.93
CA PRO A 200 -29.47 -36.26 5.52
C PRO A 200 -30.82 -36.60 4.86
N SER A 201 -31.74 -37.28 5.57
CA SER A 201 -33.07 -37.59 5.03
C SER A 201 -33.95 -36.33 5.03
N PRO A 202 -34.49 -35.89 3.88
CA PRO A 202 -35.38 -34.73 3.81
C PRO A 202 -36.80 -35.04 4.32
N VAL A 203 -37.15 -36.31 4.60
CA VAL A 203 -38.49 -36.72 5.02
C VAL A 203 -38.53 -37.01 6.52
N PHE A 204 -39.49 -36.38 7.21
CA PHE A 204 -39.74 -36.41 8.64
C PHE A 204 -41.13 -37.00 8.86
N PRO A 205 -41.23 -38.28 9.30
CA PRO A 205 -42.52 -38.83 9.70
C PRO A 205 -43.14 -38.07 10.89
N PRO A 206 -44.44 -38.23 11.15
CA PRO A 206 -45.11 -37.63 12.31
C PRO A 206 -44.36 -37.87 13.63
N GLY A 207 -44.11 -36.80 14.39
CA GLY A 207 -43.37 -36.81 15.66
C GLY A 207 -41.85 -36.95 15.54
N PHE A 208 -41.30 -37.01 14.32
CA PHE A 208 -39.86 -37.10 14.12
C PHE A 208 -39.19 -35.72 14.28
N SER A 209 -38.01 -35.69 14.90
CA SER A 209 -37.19 -34.48 15.06
C SER A 209 -35.74 -34.70 14.62
N SER A 210 -35.12 -33.64 14.13
CA SER A 210 -33.70 -33.61 13.73
C SER A 210 -33.07 -32.28 14.09
N GLY A 211 -31.77 -32.29 14.41
CA GLY A 211 -31.00 -31.10 14.73
C GLY A 211 -30.02 -30.70 13.64
N GLY A 212 -29.79 -29.38 13.51
CA GLY A 212 -28.64 -28.80 12.83
C GLY A 212 -27.97 -27.76 13.72
N THR A 213 -26.69 -27.46 13.49
CA THR A 213 -25.98 -26.44 14.27
C THR A 213 -25.63 -25.24 13.41
N VAL A 214 -25.79 -24.04 13.96
CA VAL A 214 -25.43 -22.77 13.33
C VAL A 214 -24.31 -22.10 14.12
N VAL A 215 -23.39 -21.44 13.42
CA VAL A 215 -22.31 -20.65 14.00
C VAL A 215 -22.37 -19.21 13.50
N PHE A 216 -21.84 -18.27 14.30
CA PHE A 216 -21.67 -16.87 13.94
C PHE A 216 -20.18 -16.51 13.93
N SER A 217 -19.69 -15.96 12.82
CA SER A 217 -18.28 -15.58 12.59
C SER A 217 -18.21 -14.14 12.06
N PRO A 218 -18.18 -13.12 12.96
CA PRO A 218 -18.21 -11.73 12.53
C PRO A 218 -16.93 -11.32 11.81
N THR A 219 -17.06 -10.62 10.68
CA THR A 219 -15.92 -10.05 9.92
C THR A 219 -15.75 -8.55 10.10
N ALA A 220 -16.67 -7.92 10.84
CA ALA A 220 -16.62 -6.50 11.16
C ALA A 220 -17.45 -6.23 12.41
N THR A 221 -17.11 -5.16 13.12
CA THR A 221 -17.80 -4.76 14.35
C THR A 221 -19.28 -4.42 14.11
N GLY A 222 -20.06 -4.42 15.19
CA GLY A 222 -21.47 -4.04 15.21
C GLY A 222 -22.43 -5.23 15.12
N GLN A 223 -23.72 -4.94 15.32
CA GLN A 223 -24.78 -5.95 15.32
C GLN A 223 -25.01 -6.51 13.91
N LYS A 224 -25.16 -7.83 13.82
CA LYS A 224 -25.44 -8.59 12.61
C LYS A 224 -26.74 -9.36 12.82
N THR A 225 -27.58 -9.35 11.80
CA THR A 225 -28.85 -10.06 11.79
C THR A 225 -29.00 -10.83 10.49
N ALA A 226 -29.52 -12.05 10.59
CA ALA A 226 -29.85 -12.90 9.45
C ALA A 226 -31.11 -13.72 9.75
N PHE A 227 -31.67 -14.33 8.72
CA PHE A 227 -32.83 -15.21 8.80
C PHE A 227 -32.44 -16.58 8.25
N LEU A 228 -32.46 -17.60 9.09
CA LEU A 228 -32.37 -18.99 8.68
C LEU A 228 -33.78 -19.46 8.29
N ARG A 229 -33.95 -19.98 7.08
CA ARG A 229 -35.26 -20.34 6.52
C ARG A 229 -35.27 -21.81 6.15
N PHE A 230 -36.31 -22.51 6.58
CA PHE A 230 -36.55 -23.90 6.20
C PHE A 230 -37.76 -23.94 5.26
N PHE A 231 -37.54 -24.46 4.05
CA PHE A 231 -38.60 -24.64 3.06
C PHE A 231 -39.09 -26.08 3.11
N SER A 232 -40.40 -26.27 3.17
CA SER A 232 -41.01 -27.59 3.33
C SER A 232 -42.25 -27.79 2.42
N ASN A 233 -42.96 -28.91 2.59
CA ASN A 233 -44.30 -29.14 2.04
C ASN A 233 -45.43 -28.79 3.04
N ASP A 234 -45.09 -28.11 4.13
CA ASP A 234 -46.06 -27.53 5.06
C ASP A 234 -46.91 -26.47 4.31
N PRO A 235 -48.25 -26.59 4.33
CA PRO A 235 -49.14 -25.72 3.56
C PRO A 235 -49.27 -24.29 4.13
N ASP A 236 -49.07 -24.08 5.43
CA ASP A 236 -49.29 -22.78 6.09
C ASP A 236 -48.02 -22.16 6.71
N GLU A 237 -46.98 -22.96 7.00
CA GLU A 237 -45.69 -22.50 7.52
C GLU A 237 -44.51 -22.78 6.57
N ASN A 238 -44.54 -22.17 5.38
CA ASN A 238 -43.48 -22.32 4.38
C ASN A 238 -43.04 -21.00 3.71
N PRO A 239 -41.80 -20.51 3.94
CA PRO A 239 -40.80 -21.08 4.85
C PRO A 239 -41.05 -20.73 6.33
N VAL A 240 -40.67 -21.64 7.23
CA VAL A 240 -40.51 -21.30 8.66
C VAL A 240 -39.17 -20.61 8.88
N ILE A 241 -39.15 -19.58 9.74
CA ILE A 241 -38.00 -18.66 9.90
C ILE A 241 -37.47 -18.73 11.34
N VAL A 242 -36.15 -18.82 11.46
CA VAL A 242 -35.41 -18.62 12.71
C VAL A 242 -34.59 -17.33 12.59
N GLU A 243 -34.79 -16.40 13.52
CA GLU A 243 -34.02 -15.16 13.56
C GLU A 243 -32.64 -15.39 14.16
N LEU A 244 -31.59 -14.97 13.47
CA LEU A 244 -30.21 -15.04 13.94
C LEU A 244 -29.70 -13.64 14.23
N ARG A 245 -29.12 -13.44 15.41
CA ARG A 245 -28.44 -12.20 15.76
C ARG A 245 -27.13 -12.46 16.52
N GLY A 246 -26.17 -11.59 16.33
CA GLY A 246 -24.91 -11.56 17.06
C GLY A 246 -24.23 -10.22 16.87
N ARG A 247 -23.23 -9.88 17.67
CA ARG A 247 -22.50 -8.62 17.57
C ARG A 247 -21.02 -8.92 17.39
N GLY A 248 -20.44 -8.42 16.30
CA GLY A 248 -18.99 -8.35 16.17
C GLY A 248 -18.46 -7.29 17.12
N VAL A 249 -17.54 -7.63 18.00
CA VAL A 249 -16.79 -6.67 18.83
C VAL A 249 -15.32 -6.69 18.44
N LEU A 250 -14.60 -5.62 18.74
CA LEU A 250 -13.15 -5.71 18.74
C LEU A 250 -12.76 -6.61 19.90
N ASP A 251 -11.71 -7.40 19.71
CA ASP A 251 -11.18 -8.33 20.70
C ASP A 251 -11.09 -7.65 22.07
N SER A 252 -12.03 -7.97 22.95
CA SER A 252 -12.14 -7.27 24.23
C SER A 252 -11.25 -7.95 25.25
N GLY A 253 -10.25 -7.23 25.75
CA GLY A 253 -9.30 -7.74 26.73
C GLY A 253 -7.87 -7.90 26.21
N THR A 254 -7.51 -7.29 25.09
CA THR A 254 -6.13 -7.31 24.57
C THR A 254 -5.40 -6.00 24.88
N PRO A 255 -4.17 -6.08 25.44
CA PRO A 255 -3.27 -4.94 25.48
C PRO A 255 -2.76 -4.68 24.07
N ASP A 256 -2.63 -3.42 23.68
CA ASP A 256 -2.10 -3.03 22.35
C ASP A 256 -1.08 -1.89 22.52
N ILE A 257 0.17 -2.13 22.08
CA ILE A 257 1.32 -1.26 22.30
C ILE A 257 1.59 -0.32 21.12
N PHE A 258 1.22 0.94 21.24
CA PHE A 258 1.60 1.94 20.25
C PHE A 258 2.90 2.68 20.63
N VAL A 259 3.94 2.58 19.79
CA VAL A 259 5.24 3.25 20.00
C VAL A 259 5.51 4.32 18.94
N ALA A 260 5.76 5.56 19.37
CA ALA A 260 6.04 6.67 18.46
C ALA A 260 7.11 7.65 18.99
N PRO A 261 8.10 8.05 18.17
CA PRO A 261 8.38 7.55 16.82
C PRO A 261 9.04 6.14 16.84
N THR A 262 8.91 5.39 15.75
CA THR A 262 9.57 4.09 15.55
C THR A 262 11.04 4.19 15.12
N GLU A 263 11.50 5.40 14.80
CA GLU A 263 12.91 5.70 14.54
C GLU A 263 13.33 7.02 15.23
N ILE A 264 14.53 7.02 15.83
CA ILE A 264 15.18 8.21 16.37
C ILE A 264 16.57 8.34 15.76
N ASN A 265 16.77 9.44 15.04
CA ASN A 265 18.08 9.85 14.55
C ASN A 265 18.66 10.98 15.43
N PHE A 266 19.81 10.73 16.06
CA PHE A 266 20.52 11.69 16.91
C PHE A 266 21.39 12.69 16.14
N GLY A 267 21.52 12.54 14.82
CA GLY A 267 22.32 13.40 13.97
C GLY A 267 23.82 13.19 14.17
N GLN A 268 24.59 14.24 13.92
CA GLN A 268 26.03 14.26 14.16
C GLN A 268 26.32 14.64 15.62
N VAL A 269 27.14 13.85 16.28
CA VAL A 269 27.59 14.08 17.66
C VAL A 269 29.10 13.91 17.71
N LEU A 270 29.79 14.90 18.26
CA LEU A 270 31.25 14.85 18.40
C LEU A 270 31.68 13.63 19.21
N THR A 271 32.75 12.97 18.78
CA THR A 271 33.30 11.82 19.50
C THR A 271 33.69 12.20 20.93
N GLY A 272 33.32 11.35 21.89
CA GLY A 272 33.52 11.60 23.32
C GLY A 272 32.50 12.53 23.97
N SER A 273 31.50 13.02 23.23
CA SER A 273 30.37 13.82 23.74
C SER A 273 29.07 13.00 23.78
N THR A 274 28.07 13.51 24.50
CA THR A 274 26.72 12.95 24.57
C THR A 274 25.72 13.90 23.93
N SER A 275 24.81 13.37 23.12
CA SER A 275 23.72 14.11 22.48
C SER A 275 22.75 14.73 23.49
N ALA A 276 21.92 15.69 23.02
CA ALA A 276 20.67 16.00 23.72
C ALA A 276 19.75 14.75 23.78
N GLY A 277 18.90 14.69 24.80
CA GLY A 277 17.92 13.61 24.93
C GLY A 277 16.81 13.70 23.88
N LYS A 278 16.43 12.57 23.29
CA LYS A 278 15.26 12.44 22.39
C LYS A 278 14.25 11.48 23.00
N ASN A 279 12.97 11.77 22.82
CA ASN A 279 11.90 10.99 23.45
C ASN A 279 11.28 10.00 22.47
N VAL A 280 10.92 8.83 22.99
CA VAL A 280 9.92 7.94 22.41
C VAL A 280 8.76 7.79 23.39
N THR A 281 7.54 7.79 22.87
CA THR A 281 6.31 7.61 23.64
C THR A 281 5.80 6.20 23.41
N VAL A 282 5.47 5.50 24.49
CA VAL A 282 4.80 4.21 24.49
C VAL A 282 3.40 4.42 25.06
N THR A 283 2.37 4.02 24.32
CA THR A 283 0.96 4.21 24.67
C THR A 283 0.26 2.86 24.65
N ASN A 284 -0.61 2.60 25.63
CA ASN A 284 -1.53 1.48 25.55
C ASN A 284 -2.80 1.93 24.81
N THR A 285 -2.96 1.50 23.57
CA THR A 285 -4.14 1.78 22.72
C THR A 285 -5.21 0.70 22.81
N GLY A 286 -4.91 -0.41 23.49
CA GLY A 286 -5.83 -1.50 23.76
C GLY A 286 -6.80 -1.21 24.90
N ASP A 287 -7.59 -2.22 25.26
CA ASP A 287 -8.61 -2.14 26.31
C ASP A 287 -8.31 -3.02 27.54
N ALA A 288 -7.15 -3.69 27.55
CA ALA A 288 -6.57 -4.34 28.73
C ALA A 288 -5.22 -3.74 29.16
N ASP A 289 -4.78 -4.09 30.36
CA ASP A 289 -3.52 -3.65 30.95
C ASP A 289 -2.30 -4.15 30.13
N LEU A 290 -1.52 -3.21 29.58
CA LEU A 290 -0.27 -3.47 28.88
C LEU A 290 0.89 -3.55 29.90
N VAL A 291 1.44 -4.75 30.07
CA VAL A 291 2.55 -5.05 30.97
C VAL A 291 3.86 -5.06 30.19
N ILE A 292 4.73 -4.10 30.49
CA ILE A 292 6.01 -3.91 29.82
C ILE A 292 7.09 -4.81 30.47
N GLY A 293 7.82 -5.54 29.64
CA GLY A 293 8.98 -6.34 30.03
C GLY A 293 10.21 -5.49 30.36
N THR A 294 11.39 -6.10 30.34
CA THR A 294 12.66 -5.36 30.55
C THR A 294 13.15 -4.77 29.24
N LEU A 295 13.32 -3.45 29.19
CA LEU A 295 13.84 -2.77 28.01
C LEU A 295 15.30 -3.15 27.78
N SER A 296 15.71 -3.23 26.51
CA SER A 296 17.11 -3.46 26.14
C SER A 296 17.51 -2.67 24.90
N ILE A 297 18.78 -2.29 24.83
CA ILE A 297 19.36 -1.62 23.67
C ILE A 297 20.56 -2.43 23.19
N THR A 298 20.63 -2.71 21.89
CA THR A 298 21.66 -3.59 21.32
C THR A 298 23.07 -3.00 21.36
N ASP A 299 23.21 -1.70 21.59
CA ASP A 299 24.47 -0.98 21.58
C ASP A 299 24.57 0.02 22.75
N ALA A 300 25.63 -0.11 23.55
CA ALA A 300 25.83 0.69 24.77
C ALA A 300 26.10 2.19 24.53
N ARG A 301 26.32 2.61 23.27
CA ARG A 301 26.45 4.04 22.93
C ARG A 301 25.10 4.75 22.92
N PHE A 302 24.02 3.99 22.79
CA PHE A 302 22.66 4.47 22.95
C PHE A 302 22.18 4.06 24.34
N THR A 303 21.67 5.01 25.11
CA THR A 303 21.31 4.78 26.51
C THR A 303 19.97 5.42 26.85
N ILE A 304 19.25 4.81 27.81
CA ILE A 304 18.08 5.42 28.43
C ILE A 304 18.59 6.44 29.45
N LEU A 305 18.35 7.72 29.17
CA LEU A 305 18.68 8.82 30.07
C LEU A 305 17.66 8.94 31.21
N ALA A 306 16.37 8.80 30.88
CA ALA A 306 15.26 8.93 31.83
C ALA A 306 14.01 8.20 31.33
N GLY A 307 13.06 7.95 32.22
CA GLY A 307 11.77 7.39 31.85
C GLY A 307 11.83 5.91 31.47
N ASP A 308 12.73 5.13 32.07
CA ASP A 308 12.70 3.67 31.95
C ASP A 308 11.35 3.13 32.46
N ILE A 309 10.65 2.40 31.61
CA ILE A 309 9.33 1.84 31.88
C ILE A 309 9.36 0.32 32.13
N SER A 310 10.54 -0.26 32.30
CA SER A 310 10.69 -1.70 32.51
C SER A 310 9.85 -2.19 33.70
N GLY A 311 9.02 -3.22 33.48
CA GLY A 311 8.16 -3.81 34.50
C GLY A 311 6.93 -2.97 34.88
N ARG A 312 6.64 -1.88 34.16
CA ARG A 312 5.42 -1.08 34.40
C ARG A 312 4.22 -1.69 33.70
N THR A 313 3.05 -1.46 34.29
CA THR A 313 1.75 -1.68 33.66
C THR A 313 1.18 -0.33 33.23
N LEU A 314 0.79 -0.21 31.97
CA LEU A 314 0.06 0.93 31.41
C LEU A 314 -1.42 0.51 31.28
N THR A 315 -2.32 1.22 31.95
CA THR A 315 -3.76 0.94 31.81
C THR A 315 -4.27 1.48 30.46
N PRO A 316 -5.44 1.05 29.97
CA PRO A 316 -5.99 1.52 28.69
C PRO A 316 -5.98 3.05 28.56
N GLY A 317 -5.32 3.57 27.52
CA GLY A 317 -5.15 5.00 27.27
C GLY A 317 -3.98 5.68 27.98
N ASP A 318 -3.26 4.98 28.87
CA ASP A 318 -2.04 5.51 29.49
C ASP A 318 -0.88 5.60 28.49
N ALA A 319 -0.04 6.62 28.67
CA ALA A 319 1.19 6.81 27.91
C ALA A 319 2.39 7.07 28.81
N ALA A 320 3.57 6.66 28.38
CA ALA A 320 4.83 6.90 29.05
C ALA A 320 5.94 7.29 28.07
N ASN A 321 6.79 8.22 28.48
CA ASN A 321 7.91 8.72 27.70
C ASN A 321 9.24 8.12 28.16
N ILE A 322 10.03 7.62 27.23
CA ILE A 322 11.41 7.18 27.43
C ILE A 322 12.33 8.20 26.75
N THR A 323 13.28 8.76 27.49
CA THR A 323 14.28 9.69 26.95
C THR A 323 15.58 8.95 26.70
N LEU A 324 16.07 8.99 25.46
CA LEU A 324 17.26 8.29 24.98
C LEU A 324 18.37 9.30 24.62
N THR A 325 19.62 8.87 24.75
CA THR A 325 20.82 9.65 24.36
C THR A 325 21.80 8.81 23.55
N PHE A 326 22.64 9.46 22.74
CA PHE A 326 23.71 8.85 21.96
C PHE A 326 25.09 9.42 22.33
N SER A 327 26.08 8.56 22.59
CA SER A 327 27.46 8.93 22.93
C SER A 327 28.48 8.16 22.07
N PRO A 328 28.89 8.68 20.90
CA PRO A 328 29.85 8.01 20.02
C PRO A 328 31.29 8.06 20.56
N ALA A 329 32.01 6.93 20.51
CA ALA A 329 33.44 6.86 20.84
C ALA A 329 34.38 6.96 19.61
N ALA A 330 33.83 6.82 18.40
CA ALA A 330 34.56 6.87 17.14
C ALA A 330 33.70 7.51 16.05
N ALA A 331 34.34 8.05 15.02
CA ALA A 331 33.64 8.66 13.90
C ALA A 331 32.90 7.62 13.04
N GLY A 332 31.85 8.07 12.35
CA GLY A 332 31.04 7.25 11.44
C GLY A 332 29.64 6.91 11.96
N ALA A 333 28.81 6.38 11.07
CA ALA A 333 27.41 6.03 11.35
C ALA A 333 27.31 4.81 12.28
N GLN A 334 26.38 4.88 13.22
CA GLN A 334 26.08 3.85 14.20
C GLN A 334 24.58 3.65 14.29
N SER A 335 24.16 2.42 14.53
CA SER A 335 22.76 2.07 14.74
C SER A 335 22.58 1.07 15.86
N ALA A 336 21.41 1.11 16.48
CA ALA A 336 20.97 0.19 17.52
C ALA A 336 19.47 0.04 17.48
N ASN A 337 18.93 -0.98 18.14
CA ASN A 337 17.50 -1.11 18.36
C ASN A 337 17.23 -1.02 19.87
N LEU A 338 16.28 -0.19 20.26
CA LEU A 338 15.60 -0.30 21.54
C LEU A 338 14.49 -1.35 21.39
N THR A 339 14.52 -2.37 22.22
CA THR A 339 13.53 -3.45 22.28
C THR A 339 12.67 -3.25 23.52
N ILE A 340 11.35 -3.30 23.34
CA ILE A 340 10.33 -3.08 24.36
C ILE A 340 9.42 -4.32 24.39
N PRO A 341 9.80 -5.37 25.15
CA PRO A 341 8.94 -6.54 25.29
C PRO A 341 7.64 -6.19 26.02
N SER A 342 6.54 -6.88 25.73
CA SER A 342 5.26 -6.68 26.42
C SER A 342 4.37 -7.92 26.42
N ASN A 343 3.17 -7.83 26.99
CA ASN A 343 2.14 -8.88 26.90
C ASN A 343 1.19 -8.69 25.71
N ASP A 344 1.48 -7.76 24.81
CA ASP A 344 0.82 -7.64 23.52
C ASP A 344 1.33 -8.72 22.56
N THR A 345 0.47 -9.67 22.20
CA THR A 345 0.92 -10.92 21.57
C THR A 345 1.29 -10.82 20.11
N ASP A 346 0.81 -9.82 19.38
CA ASP A 346 1.13 -9.63 17.95
C ASP A 346 2.24 -8.59 17.73
N GLU A 347 2.53 -7.73 18.72
CA GLU A 347 3.63 -6.75 18.69
C GLU A 347 4.74 -6.96 19.75
N ASP A 348 4.89 -8.16 20.34
CA ASP A 348 5.99 -8.49 21.27
C ASP A 348 7.26 -9.07 20.60
N PRO A 349 8.44 -8.41 20.67
CA PRO A 349 8.69 -7.10 21.26
C PRO A 349 8.54 -5.96 20.24
N ALA A 350 8.04 -4.81 20.70
CA ALA A 350 8.06 -3.58 19.91
C ALA A 350 9.50 -3.06 19.80
N THR A 351 9.86 -2.48 18.65
CA THR A 351 11.23 -2.00 18.40
C THR A 351 11.28 -0.57 17.89
N VAL A 352 12.30 0.17 18.34
CA VAL A 352 12.61 1.52 17.88
C VAL A 352 14.02 1.53 17.33
N THR A 353 14.17 1.93 16.07
CA THR A 353 15.48 2.04 15.43
C THR A 353 16.16 3.31 15.90
N LEU A 354 17.40 3.20 16.38
CA LEU A 354 18.21 4.32 16.84
C LEU A 354 19.38 4.50 15.89
N THR A 355 19.58 5.71 15.38
CA THR A 355 20.68 6.05 14.48
C THR A 355 21.42 7.29 14.95
N GLY A 356 22.72 7.37 14.68
CA GLY A 356 23.53 8.54 14.99
C GLY A 356 24.91 8.43 14.36
N THR A 357 25.55 9.56 14.08
CA THR A 357 26.88 9.60 13.46
C THR A 357 27.87 10.25 14.40
N GLY A 358 28.95 9.54 14.73
CA GLY A 358 30.09 10.14 15.40
C GLY A 358 30.84 11.07 14.46
N GLU A 359 31.10 12.30 14.90
CA GLU A 359 31.91 13.28 14.16
C GLU A 359 33.24 13.47 14.86
N SER A 360 34.35 13.34 14.12
CA SER A 360 35.67 13.63 14.69
C SER A 360 35.80 15.14 14.91
N PRO A 361 36.46 15.62 15.98
CA PRO A 361 36.82 17.02 16.08
C PRO A 361 37.65 17.43 14.86
N ALA A 362 37.40 18.63 14.35
CA ALA A 362 38.20 19.18 13.26
C ALA A 362 39.67 19.31 13.69
N ALA A 363 40.60 18.88 12.82
CA ALA A 363 42.04 18.89 13.03
C ALA A 363 42.76 19.45 11.79
N PRO A 364 43.85 20.22 11.97
CA PRO A 364 44.69 20.65 10.85
C PRO A 364 45.54 19.47 10.36
N ASP A 365 45.86 19.45 9.06
CA ASP A 365 46.74 18.45 8.44
C ASP A 365 47.63 19.14 7.38
N ILE A 366 48.96 18.96 7.46
CA ILE A 366 49.96 19.70 6.68
C ILE A 366 50.57 18.87 5.54
N GLU A 367 50.36 19.31 4.30
CA GLU A 367 51.04 18.75 3.14
C GLU A 367 52.13 19.70 2.63
N VAL A 368 53.39 19.26 2.58
CA VAL A 368 54.52 20.06 2.05
C VAL A 368 55.12 19.41 0.81
N THR A 369 55.11 20.12 -0.32
CA THR A 369 55.62 19.61 -1.61
C THR A 369 56.57 20.62 -2.30
N PRO A 370 57.76 20.19 -2.76
CA PRO A 370 58.38 18.88 -2.57
C PRO A 370 59.09 18.76 -1.21
N LEU A 371 59.26 17.53 -0.69
CA LEU A 371 60.08 17.23 0.51
C LEU A 371 61.59 17.19 0.24
N LEU A 372 62.01 17.26 -1.03
CA LEU A 372 63.39 17.43 -1.46
C LEU A 372 63.47 18.56 -2.50
N LEU A 373 64.27 19.57 -2.20
CA LEU A 373 64.54 20.69 -3.09
C LEU A 373 66.01 20.72 -3.47
N ASP A 374 66.33 20.16 -4.64
CA ASP A 374 67.67 20.20 -5.20
C ASP A 374 67.87 21.47 -6.02
N PHE A 375 68.95 22.21 -5.78
CA PHE A 375 69.34 23.40 -6.53
C PHE A 375 70.26 23.10 -7.72
N GLY A 376 70.76 21.87 -7.84
CA GLY A 376 71.67 21.44 -8.90
C GLY A 376 73.12 21.91 -8.67
N SER A 377 73.98 21.75 -9.68
CA SER A 377 75.44 21.95 -9.59
C SER A 377 76.00 23.11 -10.41
N THR A 378 75.15 24.06 -10.81
CA THR A 378 75.49 25.11 -11.79
C THR A 378 75.73 26.49 -11.16
N ILE A 379 75.82 26.60 -9.84
CA ILE A 379 76.02 27.88 -9.16
C ILE A 379 77.49 28.03 -8.77
N ARG A 380 78.13 29.09 -9.26
CA ARG A 380 79.52 29.39 -8.92
C ARG A 380 79.61 29.79 -7.44
N ALA A 381 80.63 29.31 -6.74
CA ALA A 381 80.87 29.73 -5.36
C ALA A 381 80.96 31.27 -5.24
N GLY A 382 80.19 31.85 -4.31
CA GLY A 382 80.04 33.30 -4.14
C GLY A 382 79.01 33.96 -5.05
N GLN A 383 78.15 33.20 -5.74
CA GLN A 383 76.99 33.69 -6.51
C GLN A 383 75.69 33.09 -5.96
N THR A 384 74.56 33.76 -6.22
CA THR A 384 73.22 33.30 -5.84
C THR A 384 72.48 32.74 -7.06
N GLY A 385 71.91 31.55 -6.93
CA GLY A 385 71.10 30.92 -7.96
C GLY A 385 69.66 31.47 -8.05
N ALA A 386 68.91 30.95 -9.03
CA ALA A 386 67.48 31.23 -9.16
C ALA A 386 66.69 30.69 -7.95
N GLN A 387 65.55 31.30 -7.67
CA GLN A 387 64.64 30.82 -6.63
C GLN A 387 63.98 29.49 -7.02
N ARG A 388 63.73 28.65 -6.02
CA ARG A 388 62.94 27.42 -6.13
C ARG A 388 61.82 27.44 -5.10
N LEU A 389 60.74 26.73 -5.38
CA LEU A 389 59.48 26.80 -4.65
C LEU A 389 59.25 25.54 -3.81
N VAL A 390 58.77 25.76 -2.58
CA VAL A 390 58.08 24.77 -1.75
C VAL A 390 56.65 25.28 -1.51
N THR A 391 55.67 24.42 -1.68
CA THR A 391 54.26 24.70 -1.38
C THR A 391 53.91 24.01 -0.07
N ILE A 392 53.27 24.75 0.83
CA ILE A 392 52.65 24.23 2.06
C ILE A 392 51.15 24.31 1.87
N ARG A 393 50.42 23.23 2.14
CA ARG A 393 48.97 23.17 2.01
C ARG A 393 48.36 22.62 3.28
N ASN A 394 47.18 23.14 3.65
CA ASN A 394 46.36 22.56 4.69
C ASN A 394 45.36 21.58 4.04
N THR A 395 45.56 20.28 4.24
CA THR A 395 44.67 19.21 3.78
C THR A 395 43.64 18.80 4.82
N GLY A 396 43.74 19.35 6.04
CA GLY A 396 42.81 19.11 7.15
C GLY A 396 41.57 20.00 7.09
N ASP A 397 40.74 19.86 8.12
CA ASP A 397 39.44 20.53 8.26
C ASP A 397 39.43 21.60 9.37
N ALA A 398 40.55 21.82 10.07
CA ALA A 398 40.77 22.98 10.94
C ALA A 398 41.90 23.89 10.45
N GLY A 399 42.01 25.10 11.02
CA GLY A 399 43.05 26.07 10.66
C GLY A 399 44.46 25.57 11.02
N LEU A 400 45.32 25.46 10.03
CA LEU A 400 46.73 25.06 10.17
C LEU A 400 47.57 26.31 10.48
N VAL A 401 48.01 26.43 11.72
CA VAL A 401 48.90 27.49 12.20
C VAL A 401 50.34 27.09 11.90
N ILE A 402 51.05 27.91 11.13
CA ILE A 402 52.44 27.70 10.75
C ILE A 402 53.34 28.56 11.64
N GLY A 403 54.35 27.94 12.25
CA GLY A 403 55.38 28.64 13.02
C GLY A 403 56.38 29.39 12.14
N ASP A 404 57.38 30.02 12.75
CA ASP A 404 58.45 30.67 11.99
C ASP A 404 59.30 29.63 11.24
N LEU A 405 59.42 29.80 9.92
CA LEU A 405 60.25 28.94 9.10
C LEU A 405 61.73 29.16 9.40
N THR A 406 62.49 28.08 9.52
CA THR A 406 63.93 28.15 9.82
C THR A 406 64.75 27.23 8.93
N LEU A 407 66.00 27.61 8.68
CA LEU A 407 66.98 26.78 7.99
C LEU A 407 67.94 26.16 9.01
N ALA A 408 68.09 24.84 8.93
CA ALA A 408 68.95 24.05 9.81
C ALA A 408 69.77 23.04 9.00
N GLY A 409 70.69 22.33 9.64
CA GLY A 409 71.50 21.28 9.02
C GLY A 409 72.98 21.66 8.87
N THR A 410 73.65 21.06 7.89
CA THR A 410 75.11 21.13 7.74
C THR A 410 75.58 22.47 7.19
N ASP A 411 74.95 22.96 6.11
CA ASP A 411 75.32 24.19 5.40
C ASP A 411 74.16 25.21 5.33
N PRO A 412 73.43 25.52 6.42
CA PRO A 412 72.22 26.36 6.33
C PRO A 412 72.50 27.78 5.84
N GLY A 413 73.72 28.30 6.04
CA GLY A 413 74.12 29.64 5.57
C GLY A 413 74.29 29.75 4.05
N ASP A 414 74.36 28.62 3.33
CA ASP A 414 74.37 28.60 1.86
C ASP A 414 72.96 28.63 1.27
N TYR A 415 71.91 28.57 2.11
CA TYR A 415 70.51 28.67 1.72
C TYR A 415 69.88 29.86 2.43
N PHE A 416 68.88 30.47 1.82
CA PHE A 416 68.06 31.46 2.51
C PHE A 416 66.64 31.48 1.96
N ILE A 417 65.69 31.75 2.85
CA ILE A 417 64.30 32.01 2.50
C ILE A 417 64.28 33.40 1.86
N PHE A 418 64.02 33.46 0.56
CA PHE A 418 63.98 34.72 -0.19
C PHE A 418 62.67 35.48 0.10
N SER A 419 61.56 34.74 0.15
CA SER A 419 60.24 35.25 0.50
C SER A 419 59.32 34.09 0.82
N ASP A 420 58.42 34.27 1.78
CA ASP A 420 57.34 33.34 2.08
C ASP A 420 56.08 34.09 2.52
N ASN A 421 54.93 33.44 2.39
CA ASN A 421 53.65 33.89 2.97
C ASN A 421 53.09 32.86 3.97
N ALA A 422 53.95 32.01 4.53
CA ALA A 422 53.57 30.94 5.44
C ALA A 422 53.90 31.27 6.90
N SER A 423 55.07 31.86 7.17
CA SER A 423 55.61 32.04 8.52
C SER A 423 54.68 32.85 9.41
N GLY A 424 54.35 32.31 10.58
CA GLY A 424 53.46 32.94 11.56
C GLY A 424 52.00 33.09 11.10
N GLY A 425 51.65 32.52 9.94
CA GLY A 425 50.32 32.57 9.35
C GLY A 425 49.42 31.41 9.79
N THR A 426 48.14 31.52 9.43
CA THR A 426 47.18 30.41 9.56
C THR A 426 46.56 30.13 8.20
N LEU A 427 46.68 28.90 7.74
CA LEU A 427 46.04 28.44 6.51
C LEU A 427 44.65 27.87 6.83
N PRO A 428 43.56 28.41 6.24
CA PRO A 428 42.26 27.77 6.35
C PRO A 428 42.26 26.38 5.69
N PRO A 429 41.29 25.50 5.97
CA PRO A 429 41.13 24.23 5.26
C PRO A 429 41.20 24.40 3.73
N GLY A 430 42.01 23.57 3.07
CA GLY A 430 42.28 23.66 1.63
C GLY A 430 43.22 24.79 1.19
N GLY A 431 43.56 25.72 2.09
CA GLY A 431 44.44 26.85 1.83
C GLY A 431 45.88 26.44 1.53
N SER A 432 46.62 27.29 0.83
CA SER A 432 48.02 27.05 0.46
C SER A 432 48.90 28.28 0.67
N ALA A 433 50.15 28.06 1.04
CA ALA A 433 51.21 29.05 1.08
C ALA A 433 52.42 28.60 0.24
N LEU A 434 53.21 29.58 -0.18
CA LEU A 434 54.37 29.43 -1.04
C LEU A 434 55.62 29.92 -0.30
N VAL A 435 56.68 29.14 -0.36
CA VAL A 435 58.00 29.44 0.20
C VAL A 435 59.03 29.42 -0.93
N TYR A 436 59.62 30.57 -1.23
CA TYR A 436 60.67 30.69 -2.23
C TYR A 436 62.04 30.67 -1.55
N LEU A 437 62.85 29.67 -1.89
CA LEU A 437 64.22 29.50 -1.38
C LEU A 437 65.26 29.80 -2.47
N ARG A 438 66.43 30.29 -2.05
CA ARG A 438 67.60 30.44 -2.92
C ARG A 438 68.81 29.73 -2.34
N PHE A 439 69.74 29.39 -3.22
CA PHE A 439 71.02 28.76 -2.89
C PHE A 439 72.18 29.67 -3.31
N ALA A 440 73.11 29.94 -2.40
CA ALA A 440 74.28 30.77 -2.57
C ALA A 440 75.51 30.10 -1.92
N PRO A 441 76.12 29.09 -2.58
CA PRO A 441 77.23 28.35 -2.00
C PRO A 441 78.44 29.25 -1.78
N VAL A 442 79.01 29.28 -0.58
CA VAL A 442 80.25 30.04 -0.31
C VAL A 442 81.52 29.31 -0.76
N ALA A 443 81.45 28.00 -0.98
CA ALA A 443 82.56 27.19 -1.44
C ALA A 443 82.09 26.04 -2.36
N PRO A 444 82.97 25.54 -3.25
CA PRO A 444 82.62 24.44 -4.15
C PRO A 444 82.33 23.14 -3.40
N GLY A 445 81.62 22.22 -4.06
CA GLY A 445 81.20 20.93 -3.50
C GLY A 445 79.72 20.86 -3.15
N MET A 446 79.25 19.67 -2.78
CA MET A 446 77.87 19.44 -2.34
C MET A 446 77.61 20.14 -1.01
N ARG A 447 76.47 20.82 -0.94
CA ARG A 447 75.92 21.50 0.23
C ARG A 447 74.57 20.91 0.55
N THR A 448 74.28 20.81 1.84
CA THR A 448 73.02 20.25 2.32
C THR A 448 72.50 21.03 3.51
N ALA A 449 71.21 21.28 3.52
CA ALA A 449 70.49 21.87 4.64
C ALA A 449 69.07 21.29 4.69
N ARG A 450 68.26 21.77 5.63
CA ARG A 450 66.82 21.51 5.67
C ARG A 450 66.06 22.78 6.01
N LEU A 451 64.92 22.95 5.37
CA LEU A 451 63.89 23.89 5.81
C LEU A 451 63.01 23.17 6.84
N GLN A 452 62.85 23.76 8.02
CA GLN A 452 61.92 23.28 9.05
C GLN A 452 60.64 24.09 8.97
N VAL A 453 59.51 23.39 8.93
CA VAL A 453 58.15 23.95 8.89
C VAL A 453 57.42 23.51 10.15
N PRO A 454 57.51 24.25 11.26
CA PRO A 454 56.71 23.98 12.47
C PRO A 454 55.24 24.29 12.20
N SER A 455 54.35 23.50 12.78
CA SER A 455 52.90 23.68 12.63
C SER A 455 52.14 23.31 13.91
N ASN A 456 50.81 23.44 13.93
CA ASN A 456 49.93 22.86 14.94
C ASN A 456 49.30 21.52 14.49
N ASP A 457 49.84 20.92 13.44
CA ASP A 457 49.49 19.57 13.02
C ASP A 457 49.83 18.58 14.16
N PRO A 458 48.86 17.77 14.62
CA PRO A 458 49.04 16.88 15.77
C PRO A 458 49.98 15.69 15.51
N ASP A 459 50.15 15.25 14.26
CA ASP A 459 50.96 14.09 13.90
C ASP A 459 52.16 14.41 12.98
N GLU A 460 52.18 15.57 12.33
CA GLU A 460 53.26 16.00 11.44
C GLU A 460 53.85 17.38 11.81
N ASN A 461 54.56 17.46 12.95
CA ASN A 461 55.19 18.70 13.41
C ASN A 461 56.61 18.51 14.02
N PRO A 462 57.68 19.14 13.47
CA PRO A 462 57.72 19.93 12.23
C PRO A 462 57.93 19.07 10.98
N VAL A 463 57.42 19.51 9.84
CA VAL A 463 57.80 18.94 8.54
C VAL A 463 59.18 19.45 8.13
N ASN A 464 60.06 18.56 7.65
CA ASN A 464 61.41 18.91 7.19
C ASN A 464 61.54 18.69 5.69
N VAL A 465 61.88 19.75 4.95
CA VAL A 465 62.23 19.68 3.52
C VAL A 465 63.74 19.64 3.39
N THR A 466 64.27 18.60 2.75
CA THR A 466 65.71 18.47 2.50
C THR A 466 66.13 19.41 1.37
N LEU A 467 67.21 20.16 1.57
CA LEU A 467 67.80 21.06 0.58
C LEU A 467 69.15 20.51 0.14
N SER A 468 69.39 20.44 -1.17
CA SER A 468 70.68 20.04 -1.74
C SER A 468 71.12 20.99 -2.84
N GLY A 469 72.42 21.09 -3.09
CA GLY A 469 72.95 21.86 -4.21
C GLY A 469 74.47 21.79 -4.20
N ALA A 470 75.12 21.98 -5.35
CA ALA A 470 76.58 21.96 -5.42
C ALA A 470 77.14 23.26 -5.98
N GLY A 471 78.08 23.85 -5.22
CA GLY A 471 78.88 24.96 -5.71
C GLY A 471 79.98 24.47 -6.65
N TYR A 472 80.35 25.25 -7.67
CA TYR A 472 81.55 24.99 -8.48
C TYR A 472 82.49 26.20 -8.54
N SER A 473 83.76 25.93 -8.85
CA SER A 473 84.77 26.95 -9.13
C SER A 473 85.28 26.76 -10.56
N PRO A 474 85.26 27.79 -11.43
CA PRO A 474 85.82 27.67 -12.77
C PRO A 474 87.34 27.43 -12.71
N PRO A 475 87.94 26.74 -13.69
CA PRO A 475 89.39 26.64 -13.82
C PRO A 475 90.01 28.05 -13.89
N GLY A 476 91.13 28.28 -13.19
CA GLY A 476 91.82 29.57 -13.21
C GLY A 476 92.31 29.96 -14.62
N PRO A 477 92.55 31.26 -14.89
CA PRO A 477 93.03 31.71 -16.18
C PRO A 477 94.43 31.15 -16.46
N GLY A 478 94.54 30.29 -17.47
CA GLY A 478 95.83 29.93 -18.07
C GLY A 478 96.44 31.13 -18.83
N PRO A 479 97.75 31.12 -19.09
CA PRO A 479 98.43 32.24 -19.74
C PRO A 479 97.97 32.38 -21.20
N ASN A 480 97.62 33.61 -21.56
CA ASN A 480 97.19 34.05 -22.88
C ASN A 480 98.33 33.95 -23.93
N PRO A 481 98.05 33.48 -25.16
CA PRO A 481 98.74 33.95 -26.36
C PRO A 481 97.79 34.69 -27.34
N ASP A 482 98.40 35.68 -27.98
CA ASP A 482 97.95 36.73 -28.92
C ASP A 482 97.37 36.20 -30.28
N PRO A 483 97.03 37.02 -31.31
CA PRO A 483 95.65 37.25 -31.77
C PRO A 483 95.35 36.89 -33.25
N THR A 484 94.05 36.76 -33.60
CA THR A 484 93.42 36.89 -34.96
C THR A 484 93.76 35.82 -36.04
N PRO A 485 92.94 35.60 -37.11
CA PRO A 485 91.72 36.31 -37.56
C PRO A 485 90.46 35.48 -37.95
N THR A 486 89.34 36.21 -38.04
CA THR A 486 88.01 36.02 -38.73
C THR A 486 88.09 35.26 -40.08
N PRO A 487 87.09 34.53 -40.65
CA PRO A 487 85.65 34.86 -40.84
C PRO A 487 84.66 33.63 -40.74
N THR A 488 83.32 33.66 -40.82
CA THR A 488 82.36 34.16 -41.84
C THR A 488 80.92 33.89 -41.33
N PRO A 489 79.90 34.72 -41.62
CA PRO A 489 78.48 34.46 -41.29
C PRO A 489 77.66 33.91 -42.48
N THR A 490 76.40 33.53 -42.20
CA THR A 490 75.21 33.31 -43.10
C THR A 490 74.92 31.83 -43.45
N PRO A 491 73.65 31.34 -43.57
CA PRO A 491 72.41 32.10 -43.77
C PRO A 491 71.19 31.78 -42.86
N THR A 492 70.41 32.84 -42.67
CA THR A 492 68.97 32.87 -42.36
C THR A 492 68.14 32.41 -43.58
N PRO A 493 66.97 31.77 -43.39
CA PRO A 493 65.86 31.88 -44.33
C PRO A 493 64.75 32.81 -43.80
N THR A 494 64.51 33.81 -44.64
CA THR A 494 63.34 34.65 -44.97
C THR A 494 62.01 34.45 -44.22
N PRO A 495 61.30 35.54 -43.86
CA PRO A 495 59.93 35.49 -43.34
C PRO A 495 58.95 35.20 -44.49
N SER A 496 58.09 34.20 -44.29
CA SER A 496 56.91 33.99 -45.14
C SER A 496 55.78 34.84 -44.59
N ALA A 497 55.13 35.59 -45.48
CA ALA A 497 53.96 36.39 -45.17
C ALA A 497 52.82 35.49 -44.69
N GLU A 498 52.45 35.58 -43.41
CA GLU A 498 51.13 35.21 -42.95
C GLU A 498 50.29 36.48 -42.89
N GLY A 499 49.18 36.45 -43.62
CA GLY A 499 48.16 37.49 -43.54
C GLY A 499 47.75 37.69 -42.09
N THR A 500 47.34 38.91 -41.78
CA THR A 500 46.57 39.20 -40.56
C THR A 500 45.28 38.38 -40.60
N SER A 501 45.35 37.12 -40.16
CA SER A 501 44.21 36.36 -39.70
C SER A 501 43.79 37.03 -38.40
N THR A 502 42.79 37.89 -38.47
CA THR A 502 42.10 38.36 -37.26
C THR A 502 41.53 37.12 -36.60
N ALA A 503 42.15 36.66 -35.51
CA ALA A 503 41.65 35.53 -34.75
C ALA A 503 40.19 35.79 -34.35
N LEU A 504 39.29 34.88 -34.73
CA LEU A 504 37.88 34.89 -34.33
C LEU A 504 37.79 34.35 -32.90
N TYR A 505 36.90 34.94 -32.09
CA TYR A 505 36.67 34.52 -30.71
C TYR A 505 35.20 34.28 -30.46
N PHE A 506 34.89 33.25 -29.68
CA PHE A 506 33.60 33.06 -29.04
C PHE A 506 33.68 33.64 -27.64
N THR A 507 32.83 34.61 -27.34
CA THR A 507 32.87 35.41 -26.11
C THR A 507 31.59 35.21 -25.31
N VAL A 508 31.74 34.93 -24.02
CA VAL A 508 30.64 34.94 -23.05
C VAL A 508 30.93 36.03 -22.02
N ASP A 509 30.01 36.96 -21.88
CA ASP A 509 30.02 37.99 -20.85
C ASP A 509 28.92 37.67 -19.83
N PHE A 510 29.30 37.04 -18.72
CA PHE A 510 28.39 36.71 -17.62
C PHE A 510 28.49 37.80 -16.55
N LEU A 511 27.48 38.67 -16.46
CA LEU A 511 27.44 39.79 -15.49
C LEU A 511 28.71 40.67 -15.44
N GLY A 512 29.37 40.87 -16.59
CA GLY A 512 30.59 41.66 -16.70
C GLY A 512 31.88 40.84 -16.60
N ASN A 513 31.81 39.55 -16.25
CA ASN A 513 32.94 38.64 -16.30
C ASN A 513 33.08 38.04 -17.72
N ILE A 514 34.12 38.46 -18.44
CA ILE A 514 34.31 38.13 -19.85
C ILE A 514 35.21 36.90 -20.00
N THR A 515 34.65 35.81 -20.52
CA THR A 515 35.37 34.61 -20.95
C THR A 515 35.49 34.59 -22.48
N ARG A 516 36.69 34.35 -23.00
CA ARG A 516 36.95 34.27 -24.45
C ARG A 516 37.68 32.97 -24.80
N GLU A 517 37.21 32.30 -25.84
CA GLU A 517 37.88 31.13 -26.43
C GLU A 517 38.06 31.36 -27.94
N LEU A 518 39.12 30.81 -28.52
CA LEU A 518 39.34 30.87 -29.96
C LEU A 518 38.16 30.19 -30.70
N ALA A 519 37.75 30.78 -31.80
CA ALA A 519 36.74 30.22 -32.68
C ALA A 519 37.35 29.76 -34.01
N ASP A 520 36.77 28.71 -34.59
CA ASP A 520 37.10 28.26 -35.94
C ASP A 520 36.56 29.24 -37.00
N ASN A 521 36.82 28.93 -38.28
CA ASN A 521 36.36 29.77 -39.40
C ASN A 521 34.83 29.84 -39.52
N ASP A 522 34.09 28.92 -38.87
CA ASP A 522 32.64 28.91 -38.78
C ASP A 522 32.13 29.59 -37.49
N SER A 523 33.03 30.25 -36.75
CA SER A 523 32.76 30.97 -35.51
C SER A 523 32.27 30.07 -34.35
N ARG A 524 32.71 28.82 -34.31
CA ARG A 524 32.44 27.86 -33.22
C ARG A 524 33.64 27.77 -32.27
N PRO A 525 33.45 27.64 -30.95
CA PRO A 525 34.57 27.59 -30.02
C PRO A 525 35.39 26.30 -30.21
N VAL A 526 36.72 26.42 -30.28
CA VAL A 526 37.62 25.28 -30.53
C VAL A 526 37.84 24.39 -29.29
N LYS A 527 37.50 24.89 -28.10
CA LYS A 527 37.48 24.17 -26.83
C LYS A 527 36.19 24.48 -26.07
N LYS A 528 35.92 23.70 -25.02
CA LYS A 528 34.83 23.96 -24.09
C LYS A 528 35.02 25.33 -23.44
N VAL A 529 34.00 26.19 -23.52
CA VAL A 529 33.96 27.49 -22.85
C VAL A 529 33.26 27.29 -21.53
N THR A 530 33.93 27.58 -20.42
CA THR A 530 33.36 27.57 -19.07
C THR A 530 33.37 29.00 -18.55
N ALA A 531 32.21 29.64 -18.53
CA ALA A 531 32.05 31.04 -18.17
C ALA A 531 31.38 31.15 -16.79
N PRO A 532 32.15 31.37 -15.70
CA PRO A 532 31.60 31.60 -14.37
C PRO A 532 31.07 33.04 -14.25
N CYS A 533 30.04 33.21 -13.43
CA CYS A 533 29.61 34.50 -12.91
C CYS A 533 30.65 35.05 -11.90
N PRO A 534 30.76 36.38 -11.67
CA PRO A 534 31.67 36.95 -10.67
C PRO A 534 31.58 36.37 -9.25
N ASP A 535 30.45 35.76 -8.88
CA ASP A 535 30.22 35.15 -7.57
C ASP A 535 30.58 33.65 -7.51
N ASP A 536 30.99 33.04 -8.62
CA ASP A 536 31.24 31.59 -8.79
C ASP A 536 30.03 30.68 -8.46
N ILE A 537 28.83 31.27 -8.30
CA ILE A 537 27.59 30.55 -7.97
C ILE A 537 26.86 30.12 -9.26
N HIS A 538 26.90 30.97 -10.30
CA HIS A 538 26.33 30.67 -11.61
C HIS A 538 27.43 30.35 -12.64
N ARG A 539 27.11 29.48 -13.61
CA ARG A 539 28.07 29.05 -14.63
C ARG A 539 27.38 28.68 -15.93
N LEU A 540 27.93 29.14 -17.06
CA LEU A 540 27.54 28.68 -18.40
C LEU A 540 28.66 27.83 -19.00
N GLU A 541 28.30 26.67 -19.55
CA GLU A 541 29.21 25.75 -20.21
C GLU A 541 28.79 25.51 -21.66
N VAL A 542 29.63 25.91 -22.61
CA VAL A 542 29.42 25.71 -24.05
C VAL A 542 30.46 24.70 -24.56
N GLU A 543 30.00 23.55 -25.03
CA GLU A 543 30.88 22.50 -25.54
C GLU A 543 31.60 22.92 -26.83
N ALA A 544 32.77 22.32 -27.08
CA ALA A 544 33.55 22.60 -28.28
C ALA A 544 32.76 22.30 -29.58
N GLY A 545 32.89 23.19 -30.56
CA GLY A 545 32.24 23.07 -31.87
C GLY A 545 30.74 23.37 -31.88
N THR A 546 30.19 23.95 -30.80
CA THR A 546 28.78 24.39 -30.74
C THR A 546 28.58 25.64 -31.60
N ARG A 547 27.53 25.66 -32.42
CA ARG A 547 27.11 26.81 -33.22
C ARG A 547 25.94 27.51 -32.55
N ALA A 548 26.11 28.79 -32.25
CA ALA A 548 25.04 29.68 -31.81
C ALA A 548 24.55 30.53 -32.99
N ALA A 549 23.24 30.62 -33.19
CA ALA A 549 22.64 31.42 -34.26
C ALA A 549 21.43 32.21 -33.78
N ASP A 550 21.27 33.44 -34.25
CA ASP A 550 20.08 34.25 -33.94
C ASP A 550 18.84 33.79 -34.73
N ASN A 551 17.71 34.47 -34.51
CA ASN A 551 16.45 34.19 -35.21
C ASN A 551 16.52 34.37 -36.74
N ALA A 552 17.53 35.08 -37.26
CA ALA A 552 17.78 35.23 -38.70
C ALA A 552 18.76 34.17 -39.24
N GLY A 553 19.24 33.26 -38.39
CA GLY A 553 20.22 32.23 -38.72
C GLY A 553 21.66 32.72 -38.80
N LEU A 554 21.93 33.98 -38.42
CA LEU A 554 23.26 34.56 -38.41
C LEU A 554 24.04 34.06 -37.19
N THR A 555 25.34 33.80 -37.36
CA THR A 555 26.17 33.27 -36.29
C THR A 555 26.37 34.31 -35.19
N VAL A 556 26.19 33.89 -33.94
CA VAL A 556 26.38 34.70 -32.74
C VAL A 556 27.70 34.31 -32.09
N THR A 557 28.58 35.29 -31.88
CA THR A 557 29.91 35.09 -31.25
C THR A 557 30.07 35.81 -29.91
N LEU A 558 29.07 36.58 -29.50
CA LEU A 558 29.01 37.23 -28.20
C LEU A 558 27.69 36.84 -27.53
N LEU A 559 27.80 36.16 -26.40
CA LEU A 559 26.68 35.84 -25.51
C LEU A 559 26.77 36.77 -24.30
N GLU A 560 25.76 37.58 -24.05
CA GLU A 560 25.70 38.45 -22.87
C GLU A 560 24.61 37.97 -21.92
N ILE A 561 24.93 37.89 -20.63
CA ILE A 561 23.99 37.51 -19.58
C ILE A 561 23.94 38.66 -18.57
N ARG A 562 22.73 39.15 -18.34
CA ARG A 562 22.45 40.27 -17.44
C ARG A 562 21.30 39.90 -16.51
N GLU A 563 21.33 40.41 -15.28
CA GLU A 563 20.15 40.34 -14.42
C GLU A 563 19.00 41.14 -15.03
N THR A 564 17.78 40.67 -14.79
CA THR A 564 16.56 41.33 -15.22
C THR A 564 15.46 41.10 -14.19
N GLU A 565 14.38 41.88 -14.28
CA GLU A 565 13.19 41.63 -13.48
C GLU A 565 12.42 40.41 -14.04
N ALA A 566 11.94 39.55 -13.15
CA ALA A 566 11.14 38.40 -13.52
C ALA A 566 9.74 38.84 -13.99
N SER A 567 9.29 38.30 -15.12
CA SER A 567 7.89 38.37 -15.54
C SER A 567 6.96 37.77 -14.47
N ALA A 568 5.69 38.21 -14.45
CA ALA A 568 4.69 37.79 -13.47
C ALA A 568 4.68 36.26 -13.24
N LEU A 569 4.77 35.86 -11.98
CA LEU A 569 4.82 34.46 -11.55
C LEU A 569 3.41 33.92 -11.31
N PRO A 570 3.17 32.62 -11.54
CA PRO A 570 1.95 31.94 -11.10
C PRO A 570 1.76 32.01 -9.57
N GLU A 571 0.51 31.93 -9.11
CA GLU A 571 0.10 32.17 -7.70
C GLU A 571 0.85 31.31 -6.67
N ASN A 572 1.20 30.06 -7.03
CA ASN A 572 1.91 29.09 -6.17
C ASN A 572 3.38 28.90 -6.55
N VAL A 573 3.97 29.89 -7.21
CA VAL A 573 5.38 29.88 -7.61
C VAL A 573 6.07 31.10 -7.03
N ARG A 574 7.29 30.91 -6.54
CA ARG A 574 8.16 31.97 -6.01
C ARG A 574 9.47 31.96 -6.76
N LEU A 575 9.97 33.15 -7.10
CA LEU A 575 11.32 33.31 -7.62
C LEU A 575 12.30 33.03 -6.49
N VAL A 576 13.32 32.23 -6.77
CA VAL A 576 14.44 31.99 -5.86
C VAL A 576 15.67 32.66 -6.46
N GLY A 577 16.20 33.68 -5.78
CA GLY A 577 17.28 34.51 -6.31
C GLY A 577 16.79 35.52 -7.36
N ARG A 578 17.43 35.54 -8.53
CA ARG A 578 17.19 36.54 -9.60
C ARG A 578 16.86 35.88 -10.94
N ALA A 579 16.27 36.66 -11.84
CA ALA A 579 16.10 36.27 -13.25
C ALA A 579 17.24 36.86 -14.10
N TYR A 580 17.62 36.15 -15.15
CA TYR A 580 18.74 36.49 -16.02
C TYR A 580 18.29 36.51 -17.48
N GLU A 581 18.47 37.63 -18.16
CA GLU A 581 18.23 37.81 -19.59
C GLU A 581 19.49 37.44 -20.38
N PHE A 582 19.32 36.53 -21.35
CA PHE A 582 20.39 36.07 -22.23
C PHE A 582 20.25 36.75 -23.61
N LYS A 583 21.33 37.39 -24.07
CA LYS A 583 21.38 38.16 -25.31
C LYS A 583 22.41 37.61 -26.31
N PRO A 584 22.11 37.66 -27.62
CA PRO A 584 20.85 38.12 -28.23
C PRO A 584 19.66 37.20 -27.90
N SER A 585 18.49 37.78 -27.64
CA SER A 585 17.29 36.99 -27.32
C SER A 585 16.89 36.11 -28.51
N GLY A 586 16.51 34.86 -28.26
CA GLY A 586 16.15 33.90 -29.29
C GLY A 586 17.33 33.26 -30.01
N THR A 587 18.58 33.46 -29.57
CA THR A 587 19.72 32.67 -30.06
C THR A 587 19.47 31.18 -29.82
N VAL A 588 19.58 30.34 -30.84
CA VAL A 588 19.43 28.88 -30.79
C VAL A 588 20.80 28.21 -30.95
N PHE A 589 21.01 27.10 -30.25
CA PHE A 589 22.23 26.31 -30.31
C PHE A 589 22.00 24.98 -31.03
N ASP A 590 22.95 24.57 -31.87
CA ASP A 590 22.90 23.25 -32.53
C ASP A 590 23.17 22.08 -31.58
N LYS A 591 23.83 22.36 -30.45
CA LYS A 591 24.01 21.48 -29.29
C LYS A 591 23.52 22.23 -28.05
N ALA A 592 22.79 21.55 -27.18
CA ALA A 592 22.42 22.13 -25.89
C ALA A 592 23.69 22.52 -25.11
N ILE A 593 23.63 23.66 -24.43
CA ILE A 593 24.68 24.16 -23.53
C ILE A 593 24.21 23.99 -22.10
N ASN A 594 25.12 23.83 -21.14
CA ASN A 594 24.73 23.62 -19.75
C ASN A 594 24.74 24.95 -19.00
N LEU A 595 23.59 25.32 -18.44
CA LEU A 595 23.46 26.47 -17.56
C LEU A 595 23.31 25.96 -16.12
N THR A 596 24.13 26.49 -15.22
CA THR A 596 24.02 26.28 -13.77
C THR A 596 23.65 27.61 -13.13
N LEU A 597 22.52 27.63 -12.41
CA LEU A 597 22.14 28.76 -11.56
C LEU A 597 22.13 28.30 -10.11
N GLY A 598 22.93 28.96 -9.27
CA GLY A 598 22.86 28.75 -7.83
C GLY A 598 21.82 29.63 -7.14
N TYR A 599 21.43 29.21 -5.95
CA TYR A 599 20.47 29.87 -5.08
C TYR A 599 20.83 29.59 -3.61
N ASP A 600 20.52 30.53 -2.73
CA ASP A 600 20.69 30.30 -1.29
C ASP A 600 19.54 29.42 -0.78
N ILE A 601 19.90 28.27 -0.21
CA ILE A 601 18.93 27.33 0.36
C ILE A 601 18.20 27.91 1.58
N ASN A 602 18.84 28.84 2.29
CA ASN A 602 18.26 29.48 3.48
C ASN A 602 17.22 30.56 3.12
N GLU A 603 17.19 30.99 1.86
CA GLU A 603 16.21 31.95 1.33
C GLU A 603 15.01 31.26 0.67
N LEU A 604 14.91 29.92 0.76
CA LEU A 604 13.75 29.20 0.27
C LEU A 604 12.49 29.57 1.09
N PRO A 605 11.35 29.85 0.44
CA PRO A 605 10.09 30.08 1.15
C PRO A 605 9.68 28.87 2.00
N ASP A 606 8.86 29.11 3.02
CA ASP A 606 8.21 28.01 3.74
C ASP A 606 7.25 27.25 2.81
N GLY A 607 7.16 25.92 2.98
CA GLY A 607 6.26 25.07 2.19
C GLY A 607 6.70 24.81 0.76
N VAL A 608 7.99 24.94 0.44
CA VAL A 608 8.53 24.58 -0.88
C VAL A 608 8.39 23.08 -1.14
N MET A 609 7.73 22.74 -2.24
CA MET A 609 7.51 21.37 -2.72
C MET A 609 8.56 20.95 -3.73
N SER A 610 9.01 21.88 -4.58
CA SER A 610 10.07 21.62 -5.56
C SER A 610 10.76 22.91 -5.97
N VAL A 611 12.03 22.80 -6.39
CA VAL A 611 12.84 23.90 -6.94
C VAL A 611 13.36 23.45 -8.30
N GLY A 612 13.24 24.29 -9.32
CA GLY A 612 13.70 23.97 -10.67
C GLY A 612 14.05 25.21 -11.49
N MET A 613 14.83 25.01 -12.55
CA MET A 613 15.14 26.07 -13.50
C MET A 613 14.01 26.20 -14.51
N ALA A 614 13.62 27.42 -14.83
CA ALA A 614 12.61 27.70 -15.84
C ALA A 614 13.05 28.83 -16.77
N TYR A 615 12.54 28.80 -17.99
CA TYR A 615 12.66 29.90 -18.94
C TYR A 615 11.32 30.57 -19.17
N TYR A 616 11.33 31.87 -19.45
CA TYR A 616 10.12 32.60 -19.81
C TYR A 616 9.85 32.47 -21.31
N SER A 617 8.63 32.11 -21.67
CA SER A 617 8.17 32.04 -23.05
C SER A 617 6.98 32.98 -23.27
N PRO A 618 7.06 33.97 -24.17
CA PRO A 618 5.93 34.82 -24.51
C PRO A 618 4.75 33.98 -25.03
N GLY A 619 3.67 33.92 -24.25
CA GLY A 619 2.44 33.16 -24.56
C GLY A 619 2.23 31.89 -23.73
N LEU A 620 3.30 31.23 -23.28
CA LEU A 620 3.22 30.06 -22.37
C LEU A 620 3.55 30.40 -20.91
N GLY A 621 4.18 31.54 -20.66
CA GLY A 621 4.66 31.91 -19.33
C GLY A 621 5.96 31.19 -18.97
N TRP A 622 6.16 30.93 -17.68
CA TRP A 622 7.35 30.22 -17.18
C TRP A 622 7.26 28.72 -17.46
N VAL A 623 8.26 28.18 -18.17
CA VAL A 623 8.35 26.76 -18.56
C VAL A 623 9.56 26.13 -17.90
N TYR A 624 9.37 25.09 -17.09
CA TYR A 624 10.44 24.38 -16.40
C TYR A 624 11.30 23.57 -17.38
N LEU A 625 12.61 23.57 -17.14
CA LEU A 625 13.59 22.75 -17.85
C LEU A 625 13.80 21.43 -17.11
N GLU A 626 14.00 20.37 -17.87
CA GLU A 626 14.45 19.08 -17.32
C GLU A 626 15.93 19.21 -16.90
N PRO A 627 16.32 18.84 -15.66
CA PRO A 627 17.71 18.90 -15.22
C PRO A 627 18.59 17.87 -15.96
N GLU A 628 19.89 18.15 -16.05
CA GLU A 628 20.83 17.26 -16.75
C GLU A 628 20.98 15.90 -16.02
N PRO A 629 20.80 14.76 -16.71
CA PRO A 629 21.02 13.46 -16.11
C PRO A 629 22.51 13.19 -15.84
N GLY A 630 22.91 13.15 -14.57
CA GLY A 630 24.25 12.74 -14.16
C GLY A 630 25.18 13.85 -13.65
N GLY A 631 24.71 15.09 -13.52
CA GLY A 631 25.39 16.10 -12.70
C GLY A 631 25.23 15.75 -11.21
N LEU A 632 26.28 15.94 -10.40
CA LEU A 632 26.13 15.89 -8.94
C LEU A 632 25.12 16.97 -8.56
N ALA A 633 24.04 16.59 -7.86
CA ALA A 633 23.13 17.55 -7.26
C ALA A 633 23.89 18.30 -6.16
N GLU A 634 24.55 19.40 -6.52
CA GLU A 634 25.16 20.31 -5.56
C GLU A 634 24.03 21.07 -4.86
N LEU A 635 23.95 20.95 -3.53
CA LEU A 635 23.01 21.71 -2.71
C LEU A 635 23.11 23.20 -3.04
N GLY A 636 21.96 23.83 -3.30
CA GLY A 636 21.88 25.24 -3.69
C GLY A 636 22.23 25.53 -5.15
N LYS A 637 22.28 24.53 -6.05
CA LYS A 637 22.44 24.75 -7.50
C LYS A 637 21.46 23.95 -8.33
N VAL A 638 21.02 24.52 -9.45
CA VAL A 638 20.25 23.83 -10.48
C VAL A 638 20.99 23.92 -11.81
N THR A 639 21.25 22.78 -12.45
CA THR A 639 21.87 22.70 -13.76
C THR A 639 20.90 22.11 -14.78
N ALA A 640 20.74 22.77 -15.91
CA ALA A 640 19.87 22.30 -16.98
C ALA A 640 20.47 22.60 -18.38
N PRO A 641 20.22 21.72 -19.37
CA PRO A 641 20.54 21.98 -20.75
C PRO A 641 19.65 23.10 -21.31
N VAL A 642 20.27 24.03 -22.02
CA VAL A 642 19.65 25.18 -22.66
C VAL A 642 19.92 25.10 -24.16
N ASN A 643 18.88 25.17 -24.97
CA ASN A 643 18.98 25.11 -26.43
C ASN A 643 18.64 26.45 -27.12
N HIS A 644 18.19 27.44 -26.36
CA HIS A 644 17.87 28.76 -26.86
C HIS A 644 18.07 29.85 -25.79
N PHE A 645 18.16 31.11 -26.18
CA PHE A 645 18.25 32.25 -25.28
C PHE A 645 16.89 32.89 -25.04
N SER A 646 16.62 33.14 -23.76
CA SER A 646 15.44 33.82 -23.23
C SER A 646 15.80 34.40 -21.84
N VAL A 647 14.80 34.69 -21.02
CA VAL A 647 14.96 34.94 -19.59
C VAL A 647 14.89 33.62 -18.83
N PHE A 648 15.89 33.35 -17.98
CA PHE A 648 15.97 32.16 -17.14
C PHE A 648 15.96 32.53 -15.65
N ALA A 649 15.38 31.66 -14.82
CA ALA A 649 15.35 31.83 -13.37
C ALA A 649 15.25 30.48 -12.65
N VAL A 650 15.58 30.48 -11.35
CA VAL A 650 15.26 29.36 -10.45
C VAL A 650 13.92 29.67 -9.78
N LEU A 651 12.96 28.75 -9.89
CA LEU A 651 11.61 28.91 -9.37
C LEU A 651 11.29 27.80 -8.38
N ALA A 652 10.73 28.17 -7.23
CA ALA A 652 10.21 27.24 -6.24
C ALA A 652 8.68 27.15 -6.33
N LYS A 653 8.17 25.92 -6.39
CA LYS A 653 6.74 25.65 -6.25
C LYS A 653 6.44 25.54 -4.76
N VAL A 654 5.55 26.38 -4.26
CA VAL A 654 5.16 26.41 -2.84
C VAL A 654 3.78 25.81 -2.67
N ALA A 655 3.56 25.12 -1.55
CA ALA A 655 2.23 24.70 -1.14
C ALA A 655 1.34 25.95 -1.00
N PRO A 656 0.07 25.89 -1.42
CA PRO A 656 -0.86 26.99 -1.18
C PRO A 656 -0.96 27.24 0.32
N ALA A 657 -0.82 28.51 0.73
CA ALA A 657 -0.91 28.88 2.13
C ALA A 657 -2.27 28.45 2.70
N PRO A 658 -2.32 27.88 3.92
CA PRO A 658 -3.59 27.58 4.55
C PRO A 658 -4.32 28.90 4.86
N GLY A 659 -5.28 29.27 4.01
CA GLY A 659 -6.24 30.35 4.31
C GLY A 659 -6.42 31.50 3.31
N THR A 660 -5.93 31.45 2.06
CA THR A 660 -6.28 32.47 1.05
C THR A 660 -7.22 31.92 -0.01
N GLU A 661 -8.51 32.00 0.29
CA GLU A 661 -9.61 31.90 -0.68
C GLU A 661 -9.61 33.17 -1.59
N PRO A 662 -9.92 33.09 -2.90
CA PRO A 662 -10.03 34.27 -3.75
C PRO A 662 -11.19 35.18 -3.28
N PRO A 663 -11.22 36.48 -3.65
CA PRO A 663 -12.23 37.40 -3.16
C PRO A 663 -13.63 36.90 -3.52
N GLN A 664 -14.47 36.63 -2.51
CA GLN A 664 -15.87 36.28 -2.71
C GLN A 664 -16.60 37.38 -3.47
N GLU A 665 -17.24 36.98 -4.58
CA GLU A 665 -18.32 37.73 -5.23
C GLU A 665 -19.41 38.08 -4.18
N PRO A 666 -20.03 39.27 -4.21
CA PRO A 666 -20.94 39.69 -3.15
C PRO A 666 -22.07 38.68 -2.95
N ALA A 667 -22.22 38.23 -1.70
CA ALA A 667 -23.14 37.18 -1.29
C ALA A 667 -24.57 37.42 -1.84
N PRO A 668 -25.20 36.41 -2.46
CA PRO A 668 -26.63 36.46 -2.69
C PRO A 668 -27.34 36.46 -1.33
N THR A 669 -28.31 37.37 -1.19
CA THR A 669 -29.19 37.60 -0.04
C THR A 669 -29.59 36.29 0.67
N PRO A 670 -29.59 36.20 2.01
CA PRO A 670 -29.94 34.97 2.72
C PRO A 670 -31.39 34.59 2.40
N LEU A 671 -31.60 33.36 1.93
CA LEU A 671 -32.93 32.74 1.93
C LEU A 671 -33.39 32.50 3.38
N PRO A 672 -34.69 32.61 3.67
CA PRO A 672 -35.21 32.60 5.03
C PRO A 672 -34.94 31.25 5.72
N GLU A 673 -34.53 31.35 6.98
CA GLU A 673 -34.28 30.24 7.90
C GLU A 673 -35.49 29.28 7.95
N PRO A 674 -35.30 27.96 7.79
CA PRO A 674 -36.40 27.01 7.81
C PRO A 674 -36.95 26.83 9.24
N ALA A 675 -38.25 26.55 9.33
CA ALA A 675 -39.03 26.53 10.56
C ALA A 675 -38.46 25.58 11.65
N PRO A 676 -38.61 25.93 12.95
CA PRO A 676 -38.10 25.15 14.05
C PRO A 676 -38.82 23.80 14.16
N GLY A 677 -38.07 22.70 14.06
CA GLY A 677 -38.56 21.36 14.42
C GLY A 677 -37.97 20.18 13.66
N GLN A 678 -37.19 20.35 12.59
CA GLN A 678 -36.62 19.25 11.80
C GLN A 678 -35.09 19.29 11.81
N ALA A 679 -34.43 18.13 11.65
CA ALA A 679 -33.00 18.05 11.40
C ALA A 679 -32.63 18.77 10.09
N SER A 680 -31.52 19.52 10.09
CA SER A 680 -31.08 20.32 8.94
C SER A 680 -29.56 20.24 8.83
N PHE A 681 -29.07 19.65 7.75
CA PHE A 681 -27.66 19.31 7.63
C PHE A 681 -26.93 20.27 6.69
N ASN A 682 -25.72 20.65 7.09
CA ASN A 682 -24.81 21.48 6.32
C ASN A 682 -23.45 20.79 6.20
N LEU A 683 -22.92 20.72 4.99
CA LEU A 683 -21.63 20.13 4.63
C LEU A 683 -20.58 21.23 4.48
N TYR A 684 -19.40 21.06 5.08
CA TYR A 684 -18.25 21.94 4.88
C TYR A 684 -16.93 21.17 5.09
N GLY A 685 -15.78 21.83 4.88
CA GLY A 685 -14.48 21.25 5.25
C GLY A 685 -14.04 20.05 4.39
N LEU A 686 -14.36 20.04 3.09
CA LEU A 686 -13.87 18.99 2.18
C LEU A 686 -12.33 19.02 2.13
N ALA A 687 -11.69 17.90 2.47
CA ALA A 687 -10.24 17.72 2.36
C ALA A 687 -9.89 16.41 1.66
N ILE A 688 -8.88 16.45 0.80
CA ILE A 688 -8.38 15.30 0.02
C ILE A 688 -6.92 15.06 0.43
N SER A 689 -6.62 13.87 0.93
CA SER A 689 -5.26 13.43 1.27
C SER A 689 -4.88 12.27 0.38
N LEU A 690 -3.76 12.34 -0.33
CA LEU A 690 -3.29 11.27 -1.22
C LEU A 690 -2.27 10.40 -0.49
N SER A 691 -2.33 9.09 -0.71
CA SER A 691 -1.21 8.22 -0.33
C SER A 691 -0.15 8.21 -1.43
N GLU A 692 1.10 8.05 -1.00
CA GLU A 692 2.21 7.70 -1.88
C GLU A 692 2.68 6.30 -1.51
N SER A 693 2.56 5.34 -2.44
CA SER A 693 3.11 4.00 -2.27
C SER A 693 4.38 3.86 -3.10
N ARG A 694 5.43 3.31 -2.47
CA ARG A 694 6.74 3.09 -3.08
C ARG A 694 7.12 1.64 -2.89
N TYR A 695 7.21 0.88 -3.98
CA TYR A 695 7.54 -0.53 -3.90
C TYR A 695 8.30 -1.01 -5.13
N PHE A 696 8.92 -2.18 -5.01
CA PHE A 696 9.63 -2.84 -6.11
C PHE A 696 8.72 -3.87 -6.77
N GLU A 697 8.52 -3.73 -8.08
CA GLU A 697 7.85 -4.73 -8.92
C GLU A 697 8.91 -5.42 -9.79
N GLY A 698 9.42 -6.55 -9.31
CA GLY A 698 10.60 -7.20 -9.87
C GLY A 698 11.89 -6.38 -9.63
N LEU A 699 12.47 -5.82 -10.71
CA LEU A 699 13.66 -4.95 -10.66
C LEU A 699 13.33 -3.46 -10.85
N THR A 700 12.04 -3.13 -10.98
CA THR A 700 11.57 -1.77 -11.26
C THR A 700 11.09 -1.13 -9.97
N TYR A 701 11.63 0.04 -9.64
CA TYR A 701 11.10 0.86 -8.56
C TYR A 701 9.91 1.68 -9.07
N VAL A 702 8.77 1.49 -8.43
CA VAL A 702 7.49 2.10 -8.80
C VAL A 702 7.08 3.05 -7.67
N SER A 703 6.80 4.31 -8.00
CA SER A 703 6.08 5.22 -7.11
C SER A 703 4.68 5.45 -7.67
N ARG A 704 3.65 5.29 -6.83
CA ARG A 704 2.26 5.60 -7.16
C ARG A 704 1.78 6.67 -6.18
N THR A 705 1.40 7.82 -6.70
CA THR A 705 0.80 8.90 -5.89
C THR A 705 -0.65 9.04 -6.31
N GLY A 706 -1.58 9.10 -5.34
CA GLY A 706 -3.02 9.26 -5.63
C GLY A 706 -3.71 7.99 -6.13
N GLU A 707 -3.02 6.84 -6.11
CA GLU A 707 -3.65 5.53 -6.28
C GLU A 707 -4.67 5.27 -5.16
N GLU A 708 -4.32 5.64 -3.93
CA GLU A 708 -5.27 5.74 -2.83
C GLU A 708 -5.39 7.20 -2.36
N ALA A 709 -6.59 7.58 -1.94
CA ALA A 709 -6.86 8.88 -1.37
C ALA A 709 -7.92 8.79 -0.28
N VAL A 710 -7.78 9.64 0.72
CA VAL A 710 -8.72 9.81 1.81
C VAL A 710 -9.44 11.14 1.60
N ILE A 711 -10.76 11.09 1.42
CA ILE A 711 -11.61 12.25 1.23
C ILE A 711 -12.45 12.43 2.49
N THR A 712 -12.29 13.56 3.18
CA THR A 712 -13.04 13.87 4.40
C THR A 712 -13.94 15.07 4.20
N VAL A 713 -15.08 15.08 4.89
CA VAL A 713 -16.03 16.21 4.92
C VAL A 713 -16.66 16.30 6.31
N ASP A 714 -16.90 17.51 6.78
CA ASP A 714 -17.64 17.76 8.02
C ASP A 714 -19.13 17.95 7.72
N VAL A 715 -19.97 17.29 8.51
CA VAL A 715 -21.43 17.38 8.47
C VAL A 715 -21.89 17.98 9.78
N SER A 716 -22.65 19.07 9.74
CA SER A 716 -23.25 19.66 10.95
C SER A 716 -24.77 19.66 10.87
N ASN A 717 -25.44 19.31 11.98
CA ASN A 717 -26.88 19.42 12.10
C ASN A 717 -27.24 20.76 12.76
N LYS A 718 -27.71 21.72 11.97
CA LYS A 718 -28.22 23.02 12.44
C LYS A 718 -29.72 22.99 12.77
N GLY A 719 -30.37 21.84 12.62
CA GLY A 719 -31.77 21.63 12.97
C GLY A 719 -32.01 21.42 14.46
N GLY A 720 -33.28 21.47 14.87
CA GLY A 720 -33.71 21.35 16.28
C GLY A 720 -33.99 19.92 16.75
N GLN A 721 -33.78 18.91 15.90
CA GLN A 721 -33.97 17.48 16.19
C GLN A 721 -32.77 16.68 15.68
N ALA A 722 -32.48 15.55 16.31
CA ALA A 722 -31.50 14.60 15.79
C ALA A 722 -31.99 14.00 14.46
N GLY A 723 -31.08 13.62 13.58
CA GLY A 723 -31.43 12.95 12.33
C GLY A 723 -30.23 12.30 11.66
N ALA A 724 -30.51 11.44 10.68
CA ALA A 724 -29.51 10.83 9.83
C ALA A 724 -29.36 11.60 8.51
N TYR A 725 -28.13 11.76 8.05
CA TYR A 725 -27.77 12.38 6.78
C TYR A 725 -26.87 11.46 5.97
N THR A 726 -27.24 11.16 4.73
CA THR A 726 -26.43 10.37 3.82
C THR A 726 -25.50 11.27 3.02
N VAL A 727 -24.21 11.16 3.27
CA VAL A 727 -23.14 11.80 2.49
C VAL A 727 -22.81 10.91 1.30
N VAL A 728 -22.89 11.47 0.08
CA VAL A 728 -22.61 10.75 -1.16
C VAL A 728 -21.34 11.32 -1.79
N LEU A 729 -20.36 10.46 -2.04
CA LEU A 729 -19.12 10.78 -2.76
C LEU A 729 -19.28 10.50 -4.24
N LEU A 730 -19.09 11.53 -5.07
CA LEU A 730 -18.97 11.43 -6.52
C LEU A 730 -17.50 11.57 -6.93
N LEU A 731 -17.01 10.66 -7.77
CA LEU A 731 -15.75 10.82 -8.51
C LEU A 731 -16.05 10.94 -10.00
N ASN A 732 -15.56 12.01 -10.63
CA ASN A 732 -15.84 12.35 -12.03
C ASN A 732 -17.34 12.38 -12.36
N GLY A 733 -18.15 12.82 -11.40
CA GLY A 733 -19.61 12.88 -11.52
C GLY A 733 -20.34 11.54 -11.34
N VAL A 734 -19.63 10.45 -11.04
CA VAL A 734 -20.21 9.12 -10.79
C VAL A 734 -20.13 8.81 -9.30
N GLU A 735 -21.24 8.34 -8.72
CA GLU A 735 -21.29 7.90 -7.33
C GLU A 735 -20.33 6.72 -7.09
N ARG A 736 -19.47 6.88 -6.08
CA ARG A 736 -18.50 5.87 -5.68
C ARG A 736 -18.83 5.21 -4.38
N GLU A 737 -19.25 6.00 -3.40
CA GLU A 737 -19.56 5.51 -2.07
C GLU A 737 -20.55 6.46 -1.40
N ARG A 738 -21.35 5.95 -0.47
CA ARG A 738 -22.19 6.78 0.41
C ARG A 738 -22.07 6.29 1.85
N LYS A 739 -22.06 7.23 2.80
CA LYS A 739 -22.02 6.94 4.23
C LYS A 739 -23.09 7.75 4.94
N GLU A 740 -23.76 7.13 5.89
CA GLU A 740 -24.76 7.80 6.71
C GLU A 740 -24.15 8.24 8.04
N VAL A 741 -24.47 9.46 8.47
CA VAL A 741 -24.09 9.98 9.78
C VAL A 741 -25.35 10.43 10.52
N THR A 742 -25.51 10.01 11.77
CA THR A 742 -26.59 10.47 12.65
C THR A 742 -26.04 11.50 13.61
N LEU A 743 -26.63 12.69 13.63
CA LEU A 743 -26.18 13.81 14.46
C LEU A 743 -27.33 14.39 15.27
N GLY A 744 -27.09 14.65 16.55
CA GLY A 744 -27.96 15.42 17.43
C GLY A 744 -28.02 16.91 17.04
N PRO A 745 -28.94 17.69 17.64
CA PRO A 745 -29.05 19.13 17.39
C PRO A 745 -27.76 19.86 17.73
N GLY A 746 -27.21 20.61 16.77
CA GLY A 746 -25.97 21.37 16.93
C GLY A 746 -24.67 20.56 16.83
N GLU A 747 -24.75 19.23 16.69
CA GLU A 747 -23.58 18.37 16.57
C GLU A 747 -22.95 18.44 15.17
N THR A 748 -21.64 18.24 15.14
CA THR A 748 -20.85 18.07 13.92
C THR A 748 -20.17 16.71 13.96
N GLY A 749 -20.25 15.96 12.86
CA GLY A 749 -19.51 14.72 12.64
C GLY A 749 -18.66 14.80 11.38
N LYS A 750 -17.52 14.14 11.39
CA LYS A 750 -16.63 14.02 10.22
C LYS A 750 -16.88 12.70 9.51
N VAL A 751 -17.05 12.74 8.20
CA VAL A 751 -17.21 11.55 7.35
C VAL A 751 -15.98 11.41 6.47
N SER A 752 -15.38 10.22 6.47
CA SER A 752 -14.17 9.89 5.71
C SER A 752 -14.45 8.79 4.70
N PHE A 753 -13.96 8.95 3.46
CA PHE A 753 -14.02 7.99 2.38
C PHE A 753 -12.59 7.60 1.99
N ASN A 754 -12.31 6.29 1.91
CA ASN A 754 -11.02 5.78 1.49
C ASN A 754 -11.19 5.19 0.08
N ILE A 755 -10.66 5.88 -0.93
CA ILE A 755 -10.69 5.42 -2.31
C ILE A 755 -9.34 4.81 -2.66
N ALA A 756 -9.34 3.67 -3.34
CA ALA A 756 -8.12 2.94 -3.72
C ALA A 756 -8.23 2.43 -5.16
N GLY A 757 -7.09 2.10 -5.77
CA GLY A 757 -7.03 1.53 -7.12
C GLY A 757 -7.31 2.54 -8.24
N ASN A 758 -7.05 3.82 -8.01
CA ASN A 758 -7.24 4.85 -9.03
C ASN A 758 -6.16 4.73 -10.13
N ALA A 759 -6.57 4.44 -11.36
CA ALA A 759 -5.69 4.47 -12.52
C ALA A 759 -5.07 5.87 -12.71
N PRO A 760 -3.88 5.99 -13.33
CA PRO A 760 -3.25 7.29 -13.54
C PRO A 760 -4.15 8.25 -14.34
N GLY A 761 -4.36 9.46 -13.82
CA GLY A 761 -5.28 10.43 -14.38
C GLY A 761 -5.79 11.45 -13.35
N ARG A 762 -6.52 12.47 -13.82
CA ARG A 762 -7.14 13.48 -12.96
C ARG A 762 -8.52 13.03 -12.51
N TYR A 763 -8.80 13.18 -11.22
CA TYR A 763 -10.06 12.83 -10.58
C TYR A 763 -10.70 14.07 -9.98
N GLN A 764 -11.95 14.32 -10.33
CA GLN A 764 -12.80 15.34 -9.72
C GLN A 764 -13.63 14.71 -8.61
N VAL A 765 -13.53 15.26 -7.41
CA VAL A 765 -14.27 14.83 -6.22
C VAL A 765 -15.43 15.79 -6.01
N ALA A 766 -16.63 15.27 -5.72
CA ALA A 766 -17.75 16.08 -5.28
C ALA A 766 -18.56 15.40 -4.16
N ILE A 767 -18.93 16.18 -3.15
CA ILE A 767 -19.83 15.79 -2.06
C ILE A 767 -20.83 16.92 -1.86
N GLY A 768 -22.10 16.69 -2.19
CA GLY A 768 -23.11 17.75 -2.20
C GLY A 768 -22.73 18.88 -3.16
N SER A 769 -22.59 20.11 -2.64
CA SER A 769 -22.11 21.27 -3.40
C SER A 769 -20.60 21.52 -3.28
N LEU A 770 -19.89 20.72 -2.48
CA LEU A 770 -18.44 20.84 -2.31
C LEU A 770 -17.72 20.06 -3.39
N GLY A 771 -16.64 20.62 -3.94
CA GLY A 771 -15.85 19.97 -4.98
C GLY A 771 -14.34 20.19 -4.79
N GLY A 772 -13.56 19.26 -5.32
CA GLY A 772 -12.09 19.32 -5.36
C GLY A 772 -11.54 18.42 -6.48
N ASP A 773 -10.23 18.40 -6.67
CA ASP A 773 -9.60 17.49 -7.63
C ASP A 773 -8.23 17.02 -7.16
N PHE A 774 -7.82 15.84 -7.64
CA PHE A 774 -6.49 15.30 -7.43
C PHE A 774 -5.97 14.57 -8.68
N LEU A 775 -4.65 14.38 -8.74
CA LEU A 775 -3.98 13.61 -9.79
C LEU A 775 -3.48 12.28 -9.21
N SER A 776 -3.85 11.18 -9.87
CA SER A 776 -3.20 9.89 -9.70
C SER A 776 -2.06 9.78 -10.72
N GLU A 777 -0.83 9.57 -10.25
CA GLU A 777 0.37 9.48 -11.08
C GLU A 777 1.10 8.16 -10.83
N LEU A 778 1.54 7.53 -11.92
CA LEU A 778 2.42 6.36 -11.90
C LEU A 778 3.80 6.77 -12.41
N TRP A 779 4.80 6.64 -11.54
CA TRP A 779 6.18 6.96 -11.85
C TRP A 779 7.00 5.67 -11.95
N LEU A 780 7.54 5.41 -13.15
CA LEU A 780 8.44 4.29 -13.42
C LEU A 780 9.89 4.79 -13.41
N ASN A 781 10.72 4.24 -12.53
CA ASN A 781 12.12 4.65 -12.44
C ASN A 781 12.98 3.95 -13.52
N TRP A 782 12.96 4.50 -14.74
CA TRP A 782 13.64 3.95 -15.92
C TRP A 782 15.17 3.78 -15.76
N TRP A 783 15.78 4.49 -14.80
CA TRP A 783 17.21 4.38 -14.47
C TRP A 783 17.61 3.02 -13.91
N LEU A 784 16.74 2.40 -13.10
CA LEU A 784 16.97 1.06 -12.58
C LEU A 784 16.88 0.01 -13.70
N ILE A 785 15.98 0.22 -14.66
CA ILE A 785 15.82 -0.64 -15.85
C ILE A 785 17.04 -0.51 -16.77
N ALA A 786 17.48 0.71 -17.07
CA ALA A 786 18.68 0.95 -17.88
C ALA A 786 19.95 0.45 -17.18
N GLY A 787 20.07 0.68 -15.87
CA GLY A 787 21.19 0.22 -15.05
C GLY A 787 21.30 -1.30 -14.97
N THR A 788 20.18 -2.02 -14.81
CA THR A 788 20.18 -3.49 -14.87
C THR A 788 20.49 -4.04 -16.26
N VAL A 789 20.00 -3.39 -17.33
CA VAL A 789 20.36 -3.78 -18.72
C VAL A 789 21.86 -3.58 -18.97
N VAL A 790 22.45 -2.47 -18.51
CA VAL A 790 23.88 -2.21 -18.61
C VAL A 790 24.69 -3.17 -17.76
N LEU A 791 24.27 -3.46 -16.52
CA LEU A 791 24.94 -4.39 -15.62
C LEU A 791 24.93 -5.83 -16.17
N LEU A 792 23.78 -6.29 -16.69
CA LEU A 792 23.66 -7.59 -17.35
C LEU A 792 24.52 -7.64 -18.62
N GLY A 793 24.57 -6.55 -19.39
CA GLY A 793 25.47 -6.40 -20.53
C GLY A 793 26.95 -6.48 -20.14
N LEU A 794 27.35 -5.83 -19.05
CA LEU A 794 28.71 -5.85 -18.52
C LEU A 794 29.09 -7.23 -17.96
N ILE A 795 28.16 -7.93 -17.30
CA ILE A 795 28.36 -9.31 -16.83
C ILE A 795 28.53 -10.25 -18.03
N ALA A 796 27.66 -10.16 -19.04
CA ALA A 796 27.78 -10.95 -20.27
C ALA A 796 29.10 -10.66 -21.00
N TRP A 797 29.50 -9.39 -21.06
CA TRP A 797 30.77 -8.98 -21.63
C TRP A 797 31.97 -9.50 -20.83
N ALA A 798 31.93 -9.45 -19.49
CA ALA A 798 32.98 -9.95 -18.62
C ALA A 798 33.12 -11.47 -18.76
N VAL A 799 32.02 -12.22 -18.79
CA VAL A 799 32.00 -13.66 -19.04
C VAL A 799 32.61 -13.97 -20.42
N TRP A 800 32.19 -13.26 -21.46
CA TRP A 800 32.75 -13.39 -22.80
C TRP A 800 34.25 -13.07 -22.84
N TYR A 801 34.69 -12.01 -22.17
CA TYR A 801 36.08 -11.57 -22.08
C TYR A 801 36.94 -12.63 -21.37
N ILE A 802 36.46 -13.20 -20.27
CA ILE A 802 37.13 -14.30 -19.55
C ILE A 802 37.29 -15.53 -20.45
N ILE A 803 36.23 -15.91 -21.18
CA ILE A 803 36.27 -17.02 -22.15
C ILE A 803 37.29 -16.75 -23.27
N LYS A 804 37.32 -15.52 -23.81
CA LYS A 804 38.25 -15.11 -24.87
C LYS A 804 39.70 -15.09 -24.39
N ARG A 805 39.96 -14.60 -23.17
CA ARG A 805 41.30 -14.58 -22.56
C ARG A 805 41.84 -15.99 -22.33
N ARG A 806 41.00 -16.92 -21.84
CA ARG A 806 41.36 -18.34 -21.67
C ARG A 806 41.70 -19.03 -23.00
N LYS A 807 41.04 -18.64 -24.11
CA LYS A 807 41.38 -19.15 -25.46
C LYS A 807 42.72 -18.61 -25.98
N ARG A 808 43.07 -17.35 -25.69
CA ARG A 808 44.36 -16.75 -26.11
C ARG A 808 45.57 -17.29 -25.33
N GLN A 809 45.41 -17.68 -24.07
CA GLN A 809 46.49 -18.29 -23.28
C GLN A 809 46.81 -19.75 -23.66
N LYS A 810 46.01 -20.37 -24.54
CA LYS A 810 46.24 -21.72 -25.07
C LYS A 810 46.75 -21.75 -26.52
N ALA A 811 47.08 -20.59 -27.11
CA ALA A 811 47.70 -20.56 -28.43
C ALA A 811 49.23 -20.80 -28.29
N PRO A 812 49.81 -21.83 -28.93
CA PRO A 812 51.25 -22.04 -28.91
C PRO A 812 51.94 -20.93 -29.71
N ALA A 813 53.08 -20.46 -29.22
CA ALA A 813 53.96 -19.58 -29.97
C ALA A 813 54.42 -20.30 -31.25
N GLN A 814 54.13 -19.69 -32.40
CA GLN A 814 54.80 -19.94 -33.68
C GLN A 814 55.41 -18.64 -34.16
#